data_AF-A0A9Q1H749-F1
#
_entry.id   AF-A0A9Q1H749-F1
#
_cell.length_a   1.000
_cell.length_b   1.000
_cell.length_c   1.000
_cell.angle_alpha   90.00
_cell.angle_beta   90.00
_cell.angle_gamma   90.00
#
_symmetry.space_group_name_H-M   'P 1'
#
loop_
_entity.id
_entity.type
_entity.pdbx_description
1 polymer ?
#
loop_
_entity_poly.entity_id
_entity_poly.type
_entity_poly.pdbx_seq_one_letter_code
_entity_poly.pdbx_strand_id
1 'polypeptide(L)'
;MATTIDVEDETILTSVFRDSFPESWRSNPDFAMYLAELSSFGVEKLSREPDRLADERAQVLQQTQELAFHNYKTFIQTADCSREIVEDFTEVEDNVNSLLEKLPEFSDKCNDFMKDAQRISTSRRMTSLTLSKHTQLLEILEIPQLMDTCVRNSYYDEALELASYVRRLEKKHSSIPVIKDIVSEVHNSKQLMLNQLLQQLRSSIQLPACLRLIGYLRRMDLFSEAELRIKFLQARDAWFQGLLAALPTDDAYQHISKVIETSRVHLFDIITQYRAIFSDDDPLLATNQDSGVNEAALFQGWVGQKVSQFLQILQTDLKNGIRNRLDSLLGQCMYFGLSFSRVGADFRGLLAPIFQEAALESFNTSVTEATDKFVSTMQSYTPVVSSSWLSSTTVMSSSSQGDQQLSPPLTLMDHPPLATYTNAILTAFNDLRLCAPLALVEDVTRTLTESLLSVVKTTVSYHRAEESTFSAREAEQFQAFCETIANQLVPYMGRCLQALFPQSLIAQTLGLTVAELQKWGTVGILNVNEIIKDMSHLIPSKETEGDGETLDERDEDDDKDQDLLQMKIDTRRDESEVTDDRYGQVSLDTIEETPLSQEVSGEAGKLENIVKDEDAASAVGKERTLERIDEVEDTAQEQEEESVQSHHLESLSSFSHEVEEPGGEGGMSRGDEGEGDEGGGWSEGGWGDFPEETETDEKDDGDSPLDTKPVSKGKGGKGD
;
A
#
# COMPACT_ATOMS: atom_id res chain seq x y z
N MET A 1 -31.09 -80.03 118.79
CA MET A 1 -32.45 -80.51 118.45
C MET A 1 -33.37 -79.32 118.55
N ALA A 2 -34.22 -79.06 117.56
CA ALA A 2 -35.27 -78.06 117.71
C ALA A 2 -36.43 -78.72 118.46
N THR A 3 -36.71 -78.26 119.68
CA THR A 3 -37.96 -78.54 120.37
C THR A 3 -39.03 -77.66 119.74
N THR A 4 -39.87 -78.25 118.89
CA THR A 4 -41.09 -77.60 118.38
C THR A 4 -41.99 -77.28 119.55
N ILE A 5 -42.12 -76.00 119.88
CA ILE A 5 -43.06 -75.50 120.88
C ILE A 5 -44.46 -75.61 120.30
N ASP A 6 -45.43 -76.03 121.12
CA ASP A 6 -46.81 -76.16 120.67
C ASP A 6 -47.46 -74.78 120.54
N VAL A 7 -48.33 -74.61 119.54
CA VAL A 7 -48.97 -73.30 119.25
C VAL A 7 -49.94 -72.92 120.38
N GLU A 8 -50.42 -73.91 121.14
CA GLU A 8 -51.22 -73.71 122.35
C GLU A 8 -50.37 -73.08 123.49
N ASP A 9 -49.10 -73.49 123.69
CA ASP A 9 -48.22 -72.89 124.70
C ASP A 9 -47.83 -71.45 124.33
N GLU A 10 -47.56 -71.17 123.05
CA GLU A 10 -47.21 -69.81 122.58
C GLU A 10 -48.38 -68.82 122.75
N THR A 11 -49.62 -69.29 122.52
CA THR A 11 -50.82 -68.49 122.78
C THR A 11 -51.15 -68.34 124.27
N ILE A 12 -50.84 -69.34 125.11
CA ILE A 12 -50.93 -69.23 126.57
C ILE A 12 -49.94 -68.18 127.09
N LEU A 13 -48.66 -68.26 126.73
CA LEU A 13 -47.62 -67.32 127.20
C LEU A 13 -47.91 -65.88 126.75
N THR A 14 -48.33 -65.66 125.50
CA THR A 14 -48.72 -64.33 125.03
C THR A 14 -50.04 -63.82 125.64
N SER A 15 -50.91 -64.70 126.14
CA SER A 15 -52.12 -64.31 126.88
C SER A 15 -51.84 -63.87 128.33
N VAL A 16 -50.85 -64.47 129.00
CA VAL A 16 -50.49 -64.18 130.39
C VAL A 16 -49.77 -62.82 130.53
N PHE A 17 -48.90 -62.47 129.57
CA PHE A 17 -48.13 -61.22 129.58
C PHE A 17 -48.70 -60.13 128.64
N ARG A 18 -50.04 -60.12 128.47
CA ARG A 18 -50.75 -59.36 127.43
C ARG A 18 -50.51 -57.85 127.44
N ASP A 19 -50.28 -57.27 128.62
CA ASP A 19 -50.10 -55.83 128.83
C ASP A 19 -48.65 -55.46 129.20
N SER A 20 -47.70 -56.40 129.13
CA SER A 20 -46.34 -56.24 129.65
C SER A 20 -45.28 -55.79 128.63
N PHE A 21 -45.59 -55.83 127.32
CA PHE A 21 -44.60 -55.64 126.25
C PHE A 21 -45.13 -54.79 125.07
N PRO A 22 -44.30 -53.91 124.47
CA PRO A 22 -44.67 -53.13 123.28
C PRO A 22 -45.00 -53.99 122.06
N GLU A 23 -45.93 -53.53 121.21
CA GLU A 23 -46.39 -54.28 120.03
C GLU A 23 -45.28 -54.53 118.99
N SER A 24 -44.32 -53.60 118.86
CA SER A 24 -43.18 -53.73 117.93
C SER A 24 -42.21 -54.86 118.28
N TRP A 25 -42.27 -55.41 119.49
CA TRP A 25 -41.45 -56.58 119.87
C TRP A 25 -42.14 -57.90 119.50
N ARG A 26 -43.48 -57.92 119.41
CA ARG A 26 -44.27 -59.10 119.00
C ARG A 26 -44.04 -59.48 117.53
N SER A 27 -43.56 -58.55 116.72
CA SER A 27 -43.22 -58.76 115.30
C SER A 27 -41.78 -59.21 115.06
N ASN A 28 -40.93 -59.33 116.10
CA ASN A 28 -39.57 -59.86 115.96
C ASN A 28 -39.54 -61.37 116.32
N PRO A 29 -39.19 -62.28 115.39
CA PRO A 29 -39.12 -63.72 115.70
C PRO A 29 -38.15 -64.06 116.84
N ASP A 30 -37.05 -63.31 116.99
CA ASP A 30 -36.06 -63.54 118.05
C ASP A 30 -36.65 -63.33 119.45
N PHE A 31 -37.64 -62.44 119.58
CA PHE A 31 -38.31 -62.15 120.86
C PHE A 31 -39.17 -63.32 121.36
N ALA A 32 -39.85 -64.04 120.45
CA ALA A 32 -40.61 -65.23 120.78
C ALA A 32 -39.70 -66.38 121.23
N MET A 33 -38.59 -66.59 120.51
CA MET A 33 -37.59 -67.59 120.89
C MET A 33 -36.97 -67.31 122.27
N TYR A 34 -36.65 -66.05 122.56
CA TYR A 34 -36.05 -65.66 123.85
C TYR A 34 -37.04 -65.78 125.02
N LEU A 35 -38.33 -65.48 124.81
CA LEU A 35 -39.39 -65.73 125.81
C LEU A 35 -39.54 -67.23 126.15
N ALA A 36 -39.39 -68.10 125.16
CA ALA A 36 -39.38 -69.55 125.39
C ALA A 36 -38.13 -70.01 126.14
N GLU A 37 -36.95 -69.46 125.82
CA GLU A 37 -35.71 -69.77 126.56
C GLU A 37 -35.81 -69.33 128.03
N LEU A 38 -36.33 -68.12 128.30
CA LEU A 38 -36.65 -67.62 129.64
C LEU A 38 -37.60 -68.57 130.40
N SER A 39 -38.65 -69.07 129.77
CA SER A 39 -39.60 -70.01 130.42
C SER A 39 -38.98 -71.36 130.80
N SER A 40 -37.85 -71.74 130.17
CA SER A 40 -37.10 -72.96 130.50
C SER A 40 -36.14 -72.79 131.69
N PHE A 41 -35.94 -71.57 132.20
CA PHE A 41 -34.94 -71.28 133.23
C PHE A 41 -35.49 -71.45 134.66
N GLY A 42 -34.77 -72.23 135.46
CA GLY A 42 -35.02 -72.32 136.91
C GLY A 42 -34.75 -70.99 137.64
N VAL A 43 -35.38 -70.82 138.80
CA VAL A 43 -35.48 -69.54 139.55
C VAL A 43 -34.14 -68.82 139.75
N GLU A 44 -33.04 -69.52 140.05
CA GLU A 44 -31.71 -68.90 140.16
C GLU A 44 -31.25 -68.24 138.86
N LYS A 45 -31.41 -68.93 137.71
CA LYS A 45 -31.04 -68.37 136.40
C LYS A 45 -31.91 -67.17 136.06
N LEU A 46 -33.23 -67.30 136.23
CA LEU A 46 -34.17 -66.24 135.93
C LEU A 46 -33.89 -64.95 136.73
N SER A 47 -33.35 -65.09 137.95
CA SER A 47 -32.96 -63.96 138.81
C SER A 47 -31.69 -63.21 138.36
N ARG A 48 -30.84 -63.82 137.52
CA ARG A 48 -29.57 -63.24 137.03
C ARG A 48 -29.60 -62.77 135.58
N GLU A 49 -30.60 -63.20 134.82
CA GLU A 49 -30.75 -62.82 133.42
C GLU A 49 -30.90 -61.29 133.19
N PRO A 50 -31.56 -60.50 134.08
CA PRO A 50 -31.57 -59.04 133.95
C PRO A 50 -30.20 -58.39 134.09
N ASP A 51 -29.36 -58.89 135.02
CA ASP A 51 -28.00 -58.39 135.23
C ASP A 51 -27.13 -58.73 134.01
N ARG A 52 -27.23 -59.97 133.50
CA ARG A 52 -26.56 -60.39 132.26
C ARG A 52 -26.95 -59.51 131.08
N LEU A 53 -28.23 -59.23 130.88
CA LEU A 53 -28.69 -58.34 129.80
C LEU A 53 -28.19 -56.91 129.96
N ALA A 54 -28.03 -56.42 131.21
CA ALA A 54 -27.44 -55.12 131.47
C ALA A 54 -25.94 -55.09 131.11
N ASP A 55 -25.19 -56.12 131.51
CA ASP A 55 -23.77 -56.29 131.15
C ASP A 55 -23.57 -56.45 129.64
N GLU A 56 -24.37 -57.28 128.97
CA GLU A 56 -24.31 -57.52 127.51
C GLU A 56 -24.67 -56.24 126.73
N ARG A 57 -25.69 -55.48 127.18
CA ARG A 57 -26.02 -54.16 126.61
C ARG A 57 -24.91 -53.14 126.86
N ALA A 58 -24.29 -53.13 128.05
CA ALA A 58 -23.18 -52.25 128.36
C ALA A 58 -21.96 -52.57 127.48
N GLN A 59 -21.67 -53.86 127.26
CA GLN A 59 -20.62 -54.34 126.38
C GLN A 59 -20.87 -53.93 124.92
N VAL A 60 -22.09 -54.08 124.40
CA VAL A 60 -22.41 -53.65 123.02
C VAL A 60 -22.37 -52.13 122.87
N LEU A 61 -22.81 -51.37 123.87
CA LEU A 61 -22.66 -49.91 123.88
C LEU A 61 -21.18 -49.49 123.93
N GLN A 62 -20.37 -50.13 124.77
CA GLN A 62 -18.93 -49.90 124.84
C GLN A 62 -18.24 -50.26 123.53
N GLN A 63 -18.55 -51.42 122.93
CA GLN A 63 -18.02 -51.80 121.62
C GLN A 63 -18.42 -50.82 120.52
N THR A 64 -19.66 -50.32 120.53
CA THR A 64 -20.13 -49.32 119.55
C THR A 64 -19.42 -47.98 119.75
N GLN A 65 -19.20 -47.56 121.01
CA GLN A 65 -18.43 -46.36 121.33
C GLN A 65 -16.95 -46.52 121.02
N GLU A 66 -16.33 -47.67 121.29
CA GLU A 66 -14.94 -47.99 120.95
C GLU A 66 -14.73 -48.07 119.43
N LEU A 67 -15.69 -48.63 118.69
CA LEU A 67 -15.66 -48.67 117.22
C LEU A 67 -15.83 -47.26 116.64
N ALA A 68 -16.76 -46.46 117.17
CA ALA A 68 -16.93 -45.06 116.79
C ALA A 68 -15.70 -44.23 117.17
N PHE A 69 -15.06 -44.47 118.31
CA PHE A 69 -13.91 -43.70 118.81
C PHE A 69 -12.57 -44.15 118.21
N HIS A 70 -12.42 -45.39 117.74
CA HIS A 70 -11.30 -45.77 116.87
C HIS A 70 -11.44 -45.15 115.48
N ASN A 71 -12.66 -45.17 114.92
CA ASN A 71 -12.89 -44.81 113.51
C ASN A 71 -13.47 -43.40 113.31
N TYR A 72 -13.55 -42.55 114.35
CA TYR A 72 -14.10 -41.19 114.20
C TYR A 72 -13.29 -40.36 113.17
N LYS A 73 -11.98 -40.59 113.09
CA LYS A 73 -11.13 -40.00 112.05
C LYS A 73 -11.57 -40.45 110.66
N THR A 74 -11.84 -41.73 110.47
CA THR A 74 -12.35 -42.28 109.20
C THR A 74 -13.69 -41.67 108.82
N PHE A 75 -14.61 -41.47 109.78
CA PHE A 75 -15.89 -40.82 109.52
C PHE A 75 -15.75 -39.32 109.18
N ILE A 76 -14.89 -38.59 109.89
CA ILE A 76 -14.59 -37.18 109.58
C ILE A 76 -13.92 -37.07 108.20
N GLN A 77 -12.89 -37.88 107.93
CA GLN A 77 -12.23 -37.93 106.62
C GLN A 77 -13.19 -38.32 105.50
N THR A 78 -14.15 -39.23 105.73
CA THR A 78 -15.18 -39.56 104.74
C THR A 78 -16.12 -38.38 104.49
N ALA A 79 -16.49 -37.62 105.53
CA ALA A 79 -17.38 -36.46 105.42
C ALA A 79 -16.69 -35.22 104.82
N ASP A 80 -15.39 -35.02 105.09
CA ASP A 80 -14.59 -33.95 104.51
C ASP A 80 -14.19 -34.28 103.07
N CYS A 81 -13.71 -35.49 102.76
CA CYS A 81 -13.49 -35.90 101.37
C CYS A 81 -14.80 -35.94 100.56
N SER A 82 -15.95 -36.25 101.17
CA SER A 82 -17.25 -36.11 100.49
C SER A 82 -17.68 -34.65 100.26
N ARG A 83 -17.05 -33.67 100.92
CA ARG A 83 -17.23 -32.24 100.65
C ARG A 83 -16.26 -31.77 99.57
N GLU A 84 -14.98 -32.13 99.70
CA GLU A 84 -13.95 -31.92 98.67
C GLU A 84 -14.44 -32.46 97.32
N ILE A 85 -14.97 -33.69 97.26
CA ILE A 85 -15.55 -34.27 96.04
C ILE A 85 -16.72 -33.45 95.47
N VAL A 86 -17.56 -32.81 96.30
CA VAL A 86 -18.68 -31.98 95.82
C VAL A 86 -18.18 -30.62 95.33
N GLU A 87 -17.19 -30.05 95.98
CA GLU A 87 -16.52 -28.81 95.55
C GLU A 87 -15.77 -29.04 94.22
N ASP A 88 -14.98 -30.13 94.12
CA ASP A 88 -14.33 -30.61 92.89
C ASP A 88 -15.34 -30.85 91.75
N PHE A 89 -16.46 -31.53 92.01
CA PHE A 89 -17.49 -31.74 90.98
C PHE A 89 -18.15 -30.43 90.52
N THR A 90 -18.27 -29.45 91.40
CA THR A 90 -18.79 -28.11 91.04
C THR A 90 -17.79 -27.36 90.16
N GLU A 91 -16.49 -27.39 90.50
CA GLU A 91 -15.44 -26.83 89.64
C GLU A 91 -15.36 -27.55 88.27
N VAL A 92 -15.56 -28.87 88.24
CA VAL A 92 -15.64 -29.63 86.98
C VAL A 92 -16.88 -29.23 86.17
N GLU A 93 -18.05 -29.03 86.79
CA GLU A 93 -19.25 -28.57 86.11
C GLU A 93 -19.06 -27.15 85.51
N ASP A 94 -18.53 -26.20 86.28
CA ASP A 94 -18.22 -24.84 85.80
C ASP A 94 -17.21 -24.85 84.64
N ASN A 95 -16.15 -25.67 84.74
CA ASN A 95 -15.16 -25.82 83.67
C ASN A 95 -15.74 -26.48 82.40
N VAL A 96 -16.62 -27.47 82.54
CA VAL A 96 -17.30 -28.12 81.41
C VAL A 96 -18.30 -27.18 80.73
N ASN A 97 -19.07 -26.39 81.51
CA ASN A 97 -19.96 -25.37 80.98
C ASN A 97 -19.18 -24.26 80.25
N SER A 98 -18.11 -23.75 80.86
CA SER A 98 -17.15 -22.82 80.27
C SER A 98 -16.55 -23.33 78.95
N LEU A 99 -16.29 -24.64 78.83
CA LEU A 99 -15.82 -25.28 77.60
C LEU A 99 -16.94 -25.38 76.55
N LEU A 100 -18.15 -25.79 76.95
CA LEU A 100 -19.31 -25.91 76.06
C LEU A 100 -19.74 -24.57 75.45
N GLU A 101 -19.60 -23.46 76.18
CA GLU A 101 -19.87 -22.11 75.66
C GLU A 101 -18.79 -21.63 74.68
N LYS A 102 -17.51 -21.91 74.96
CA LYS A 102 -16.37 -21.33 74.22
C LYS A 102 -15.92 -22.17 73.02
N LEU A 103 -16.17 -23.49 73.03
CA LEU A 103 -15.77 -24.38 71.94
C LEU A 103 -16.49 -24.06 70.60
N PRO A 104 -17.78 -23.69 70.56
CA PRO A 104 -18.43 -23.19 69.35
C PRO A 104 -17.81 -21.88 68.85
N GLU A 105 -17.61 -20.89 69.73
CA GLU A 105 -17.02 -19.59 69.35
C GLU A 105 -15.58 -19.75 68.82
N PHE A 106 -14.80 -20.68 69.40
CA PHE A 106 -13.49 -21.06 68.90
C PHE A 106 -13.57 -21.76 67.54
N SER A 107 -14.49 -22.72 67.38
CA SER A 107 -14.75 -23.40 66.10
C SER A 107 -15.09 -22.42 64.98
N ASP A 108 -15.97 -21.45 65.24
CA ASP A 108 -16.37 -20.46 64.25
C ASP A 108 -15.23 -19.51 63.89
N LYS A 109 -14.45 -19.04 64.89
CA LYS A 109 -13.22 -18.28 64.65
C LYS A 109 -12.17 -19.07 63.87
N CYS A 110 -12.05 -20.39 64.08
CA CYS A 110 -11.20 -21.25 63.29
C CYS A 110 -11.72 -21.43 61.85
N ASN A 111 -13.03 -21.53 61.65
CA ASN A 111 -13.65 -21.59 60.32
C ASN A 111 -13.44 -20.28 59.54
N ASP A 112 -13.60 -19.13 60.18
CA ASP A 112 -13.35 -17.83 59.54
C ASP A 112 -11.85 -17.59 59.30
N PHE A 113 -10.97 -17.98 60.23
CA PHE A 113 -9.54 -18.01 59.99
C PHE A 113 -9.16 -18.91 58.81
N MET A 114 -9.79 -20.07 58.63
CA MET A 114 -9.55 -20.92 57.46
C MET A 114 -10.02 -20.26 56.16
N LYS A 115 -11.19 -19.61 56.14
CA LYS A 115 -11.67 -18.84 54.96
C LYS A 115 -10.69 -17.72 54.59
N ASP A 116 -10.22 -16.97 55.58
CA ASP A 116 -9.29 -15.87 55.35
C ASP A 116 -7.87 -16.34 55.01
N ALA A 117 -7.36 -17.40 55.65
CA ALA A 117 -6.10 -18.02 55.26
C ALA A 117 -6.15 -18.58 53.83
N GLN A 118 -7.28 -19.17 53.41
CA GLN A 118 -7.49 -19.58 52.02
C GLN A 118 -7.54 -18.38 51.07
N ARG A 119 -8.30 -17.32 51.39
CA ARG A 119 -8.41 -16.07 50.61
C ARG A 119 -7.05 -15.36 50.46
N ILE A 120 -6.27 -15.30 51.52
CA ILE A 120 -4.91 -14.75 51.53
C ILE A 120 -3.95 -15.66 50.74
N SER A 121 -4.09 -16.98 50.86
CA SER A 121 -3.27 -17.96 50.12
C SER A 121 -3.54 -17.91 48.61
N THR A 122 -4.80 -17.84 48.17
CA THR A 122 -5.15 -17.70 46.74
C THR A 122 -4.71 -16.35 46.20
N SER A 123 -4.89 -15.26 46.95
CA SER A 123 -4.38 -13.93 46.59
C SER A 123 -2.85 -13.92 46.46
N ARG A 124 -2.12 -14.42 47.47
CA ARG A 124 -0.65 -14.53 47.43
C ARG A 124 -0.16 -15.43 46.31
N ARG A 125 -0.84 -16.54 46.02
CA ARG A 125 -0.55 -17.43 44.88
C ARG A 125 -0.74 -16.70 43.55
N MET A 126 -1.81 -15.93 43.39
CA MET A 126 -2.07 -15.14 42.19
C MET A 126 -0.99 -14.05 42.01
N THR A 127 -0.72 -13.25 43.05
CA THR A 127 0.32 -12.21 43.02
C THR A 127 1.71 -12.80 42.76
N SER A 128 2.05 -13.96 43.35
CA SER A 128 3.32 -14.65 43.10
C SER A 128 3.41 -15.20 41.66
N LEU A 129 2.30 -15.65 41.08
CA LEU A 129 2.24 -16.09 39.68
C LEU A 129 2.42 -14.89 38.74
N THR A 130 1.68 -13.81 38.96
CA THR A 130 1.81 -12.55 38.21
C THR A 130 3.23 -12.00 38.29
N LEU A 131 3.86 -11.99 39.48
CA LEU A 131 5.25 -11.56 39.64
C LEU A 131 6.23 -12.47 38.87
N SER A 132 6.05 -13.80 38.94
CA SER A 132 6.88 -14.76 38.18
C SER A 132 6.72 -14.67 36.66
N LYS A 133 5.65 -14.02 36.19
CA LYS A 133 5.31 -13.82 34.79
C LYS A 133 5.32 -12.36 34.34
N HIS A 134 5.76 -11.45 35.21
CA HIS A 134 5.68 -10.00 34.99
C HIS A 134 6.35 -9.58 33.69
N THR A 135 7.57 -10.04 33.41
CA THR A 135 8.31 -9.72 32.18
C THR A 135 7.55 -10.19 30.93
N GLN A 136 6.97 -11.39 30.95
CA GLN A 136 6.21 -11.94 29.81
C GLN A 136 4.86 -11.24 29.60
N LEU A 137 4.32 -10.57 30.62
CA LEU A 137 3.15 -9.70 30.50
C LEU A 137 3.56 -8.31 29.98
N LEU A 138 4.69 -7.77 30.43
CA LEU A 138 5.27 -6.51 29.96
C LEU A 138 5.60 -6.59 28.47
N GLU A 139 6.29 -7.65 28.03
CA GLU A 139 6.61 -7.96 26.63
C GLU A 139 5.36 -7.93 25.72
N ILE A 140 4.18 -8.33 26.24
CA ILE A 140 2.92 -8.30 25.49
C ILE A 140 2.29 -6.90 25.47
N LEU A 141 2.42 -6.14 26.56
CA LEU A 141 1.93 -4.76 26.68
C LEU A 141 2.79 -3.76 25.88
N GLU A 142 4.08 -4.07 25.64
CA GLU A 142 5.00 -3.24 24.85
C GLU A 142 4.83 -3.43 23.32
N ILE A 143 4.07 -4.43 22.87
CA ILE A 143 3.89 -4.73 21.42
C ILE A 143 3.38 -3.52 20.61
N PRO A 144 2.38 -2.72 21.06
CA PRO A 144 1.94 -1.56 20.29
C PRO A 144 3.02 -0.48 20.15
N GLN A 145 3.79 -0.23 21.21
CA GLN A 145 4.91 0.73 21.20
C GLN A 145 6.04 0.25 20.27
N LEU A 146 6.34 -1.05 20.30
CA LEU A 146 7.31 -1.67 19.38
C LEU A 146 6.80 -1.61 17.93
N MET A 147 5.51 -1.86 17.69
CA MET A 147 4.88 -1.77 16.37
C MET A 147 4.95 -0.35 15.80
N ASP A 148 4.59 0.68 16.57
CA ASP A 148 4.72 2.08 16.12
C ASP A 148 6.18 2.46 15.86
N THR A 149 7.11 1.97 16.68
CA THR A 149 8.56 2.16 16.48
C THR A 149 9.05 1.51 15.18
N CYS A 150 8.64 0.27 14.88
CA CYS A 150 8.97 -0.41 13.63
C CYS A 150 8.39 0.35 12.41
N VAL A 151 7.11 0.75 12.46
CA VAL A 151 6.43 1.46 11.37
C VAL A 151 7.03 2.86 11.13
N ARG A 152 7.38 3.62 12.18
CA ARG A 152 8.07 4.91 12.03
C ARG A 152 9.44 4.78 11.38
N ASN A 153 10.19 3.74 11.74
CA ASN A 153 11.54 3.50 11.25
C ASN A 153 11.59 2.74 9.91
N SER A 154 10.43 2.44 9.30
CA SER A 154 10.30 1.63 8.07
C SER A 154 10.82 0.18 8.18
N TYR A 155 10.86 -0.36 9.40
CA TYR A 155 11.14 -1.78 9.69
C TYR A 155 9.86 -2.61 9.44
N TYR A 156 9.52 -2.74 8.16
CA TYR A 156 8.24 -3.28 7.69
C TYR A 156 8.15 -4.80 7.76
N ASP A 157 9.26 -5.53 7.68
CA ASP A 157 9.29 -6.98 7.84
C ASP A 157 8.93 -7.38 9.28
N GLU A 158 9.55 -6.69 10.24
CA GLU A 158 9.34 -6.83 11.68
C GLU A 158 7.91 -6.41 12.08
N ALA A 159 7.40 -5.29 11.54
CA ALA A 159 6.02 -4.86 11.74
C ALA A 159 4.99 -5.89 11.22
N LEU A 160 5.27 -6.56 10.11
CA LEU A 160 4.43 -7.64 9.58
C LEU A 160 4.49 -8.89 10.46
N GLU A 161 5.65 -9.23 11.03
CA GLU A 161 5.77 -10.33 11.98
C GLU A 161 5.03 -10.08 13.29
N LEU A 162 5.15 -8.87 13.86
CA LEU A 162 4.39 -8.43 15.04
C LEU A 162 2.88 -8.46 14.78
N ALA A 163 2.41 -7.91 13.64
CA ALA A 163 1.02 -7.99 13.24
C ALA A 163 0.54 -9.46 13.08
N SER A 164 1.39 -10.36 12.60
CA SER A 164 1.09 -11.80 12.52
C SER A 164 0.98 -12.44 13.92
N TYR A 165 1.81 -12.03 14.88
CA TYR A 165 1.79 -12.51 16.26
C TYR A 165 0.52 -12.05 16.98
N VAL A 166 0.18 -10.76 16.87
CA VAL A 166 -1.03 -10.17 17.45
C VAL A 166 -2.30 -10.82 16.88
N ARG A 167 -2.35 -11.08 15.57
CA ARG A 167 -3.43 -11.86 14.91
C ARG A 167 -3.51 -13.32 15.41
N ARG A 168 -2.41 -13.92 15.88
CA ARG A 168 -2.42 -15.25 16.55
C ARG A 168 -2.87 -15.14 18.02
N LEU A 169 -2.51 -14.06 18.71
CA LEU A 169 -2.90 -13.79 20.10
C LEU A 169 -4.42 -13.55 20.22
N GLU A 170 -4.98 -12.72 19.34
CA GLU A 170 -6.41 -12.45 19.21
C GLU A 170 -7.22 -13.75 19.08
N LYS A 171 -6.84 -14.62 18.12
CA LYS A 171 -7.52 -15.90 17.87
C LYS A 171 -7.52 -16.85 19.06
N LYS A 172 -6.54 -16.75 19.97
CA LYS A 172 -6.44 -17.59 21.18
C LYS A 172 -7.15 -17.00 22.39
N HIS A 173 -7.23 -15.67 22.49
CA HIS A 173 -7.60 -14.97 23.74
C HIS A 173 -8.60 -13.82 23.54
N SER A 174 -9.49 -13.95 22.54
CA SER A 174 -10.53 -12.97 22.16
C SER A 174 -11.55 -12.59 23.24
N SER A 175 -11.52 -13.23 24.41
CA SER A 175 -12.31 -12.88 25.59
C SER A 175 -11.69 -11.76 26.45
N ILE A 176 -10.38 -11.51 26.34
CA ILE A 176 -9.65 -10.58 27.22
C ILE A 176 -9.70 -9.16 26.64
N PRO A 177 -10.22 -8.14 27.37
CA PRO A 177 -10.32 -6.76 26.86
C PRO A 177 -8.99 -6.16 26.41
N VAL A 178 -7.96 -6.24 27.27
CA VAL A 178 -6.61 -5.68 27.01
C VAL A 178 -6.00 -6.20 25.70
N ILE A 179 -6.30 -7.44 25.31
CA ILE A 179 -5.80 -8.00 24.04
C ILE A 179 -6.53 -7.40 22.83
N LYS A 180 -7.80 -7.01 22.97
CA LYS A 180 -8.53 -6.24 21.93
C LYS A 180 -7.99 -4.83 21.80
N ASP A 181 -7.61 -4.22 22.92
CA ASP A 181 -7.02 -2.88 22.93
C ASP A 181 -5.66 -2.89 22.20
N ILE A 182 -4.79 -3.87 22.51
CA ILE A 182 -3.54 -4.14 21.77
C ILE A 182 -3.79 -4.38 20.28
N VAL A 183 -4.80 -5.20 19.91
CA VAL A 183 -5.16 -5.46 18.51
C VAL A 183 -5.61 -4.18 17.80
N SER A 184 -6.37 -3.32 18.47
CA SER A 184 -6.84 -2.03 17.95
C SER A 184 -5.68 -1.06 17.69
N GLU A 185 -4.76 -0.93 18.65
CA GLU A 185 -3.61 -0.04 18.54
C GLU A 185 -2.63 -0.52 17.44
N VAL A 186 -2.33 -1.81 17.39
CA VAL A 186 -1.53 -2.43 16.32
C VAL A 186 -2.22 -2.32 14.95
N HIS A 187 -3.55 -2.33 14.89
CA HIS A 187 -4.29 -2.02 13.67
C HIS A 187 -4.08 -0.55 13.23
N ASN A 188 -4.08 0.41 14.15
CA ASN A 188 -3.82 1.82 13.84
C ASN A 188 -2.40 2.03 13.28
N SER A 189 -1.37 1.42 13.89
CA SER A 189 -0.01 1.43 13.34
C SER A 189 0.08 0.73 11.97
N LYS A 190 -0.69 -0.36 11.76
CA LYS A 190 -0.80 -1.01 10.44
C LYS A 190 -1.45 -0.09 9.38
N GLN A 191 -2.41 0.75 9.75
CA GLN A 191 -2.98 1.76 8.84
C GLN A 191 -1.98 2.88 8.54
N LEU A 192 -1.15 3.29 9.50
CA LEU A 192 -0.04 4.22 9.24
C LEU A 192 0.96 3.62 8.23
N MET A 193 1.36 2.36 8.42
CA MET A 193 2.22 1.61 7.49
C MET A 193 1.61 1.55 6.08
N LEU A 194 0.32 1.27 5.94
CA LEU A 194 -0.36 1.24 4.65
C LEU A 194 -0.26 2.59 3.93
N ASN A 195 -0.48 3.70 4.64
CA ASN A 195 -0.39 5.04 4.06
C ASN A 195 1.04 5.39 3.65
N GLN A 196 2.05 5.02 4.43
CA GLN A 196 3.47 5.20 4.07
C GLN A 196 3.82 4.41 2.79
N LEU A 197 3.45 3.13 2.70
CA LEU A 197 3.72 2.29 1.53
C LEU A 197 3.02 2.83 0.27
N LEU A 198 1.74 3.22 0.38
CA LEU A 198 1.01 3.83 -0.74
C LEU A 198 1.61 5.18 -1.16
N GLN A 199 2.20 5.94 -0.24
CA GLN A 199 2.89 7.19 -0.55
C GLN A 199 4.27 6.95 -1.20
N GLN A 200 5.02 5.92 -0.80
CA GLN A 200 6.23 5.46 -1.51
C GLN A 200 5.91 4.94 -2.93
N LEU A 201 4.72 4.39 -3.15
CA LEU A 201 4.24 4.00 -4.48
C LEU A 201 3.84 5.20 -5.36
N ARG A 202 3.75 6.40 -4.77
CA ARG A 202 3.54 7.70 -5.44
C ARG A 202 4.84 8.51 -5.63
N SER A 203 6.02 7.88 -5.50
CA SER A 203 7.30 8.50 -5.83
C SER A 203 8.04 7.75 -6.95
N SER A 204 9.08 8.38 -7.49
CA SER A 204 10.10 7.70 -8.27
C SER A 204 10.77 6.62 -7.42
N ILE A 205 10.77 5.39 -7.91
CA ILE A 205 11.28 4.21 -7.20
C ILE A 205 11.57 3.12 -8.25
N GLN A 206 12.70 2.42 -8.09
CA GLN A 206 13.16 1.40 -9.01
C GLN A 206 12.45 0.06 -8.81
N LEU A 207 12.45 -0.79 -9.85
CA LEU A 207 11.80 -2.11 -9.85
C LEU A 207 12.09 -2.97 -8.59
N PRO A 208 13.34 -3.15 -8.10
CA PRO A 208 13.59 -4.00 -6.93
C PRO A 208 12.93 -3.49 -5.65
N ALA A 209 12.92 -2.17 -5.45
CA ALA A 209 12.26 -1.56 -4.29
C ALA A 209 10.73 -1.59 -4.43
N CYS A 210 10.21 -1.45 -5.66
CA CYS A 210 8.79 -1.60 -5.94
C CYS A 210 8.28 -3.04 -5.72
N LEU A 211 9.07 -4.06 -6.07
CA LEU A 211 8.78 -5.46 -5.79
C LEU A 211 8.68 -5.73 -4.27
N ARG A 212 9.60 -5.18 -3.46
CA ARG A 212 9.51 -5.27 -1.99
C ARG A 212 8.25 -4.58 -1.45
N LEU A 213 7.95 -3.36 -1.91
CA LEU A 213 6.79 -2.57 -1.50
C LEU A 213 5.47 -3.35 -1.76
N ILE A 214 5.31 -3.91 -2.97
CA ILE A 214 4.14 -4.74 -3.29
C ILE A 214 4.17 -6.08 -2.53
N GLY A 215 5.34 -6.66 -2.27
CA GLY A 215 5.50 -7.82 -1.39
C GLY A 215 5.00 -7.57 0.04
N TYR A 216 5.26 -6.38 0.59
CA TYR A 216 4.69 -5.94 1.86
C TYR A 216 3.17 -5.78 1.77
N LEU A 217 2.65 -5.12 0.73
CA LEU A 217 1.20 -4.96 0.55
C LEU A 217 0.46 -6.31 0.37
N ARG A 218 1.05 -7.31 -0.31
CA ARG A 218 0.54 -8.69 -0.33
C ARG A 218 0.57 -9.32 1.06
N ARG A 219 1.70 -9.25 1.78
CA ARG A 219 1.82 -9.75 3.18
C ARG A 219 0.92 -9.03 4.18
N MET A 220 0.50 -7.80 3.92
CA MET A 220 -0.46 -7.09 4.75
C MET A 220 -1.85 -7.73 4.70
N ASP A 221 -2.21 -8.51 3.67
CA ASP A 221 -3.47 -9.25 3.62
C ASP A 221 -4.68 -8.31 3.82
N LEU A 222 -4.75 -7.29 2.94
CA LEU A 222 -5.73 -6.19 2.95
C LEU A 222 -6.43 -5.96 1.59
N PHE A 223 -5.91 -6.55 0.50
CA PHE A 223 -6.41 -6.36 -0.86
C PHE A 223 -6.41 -7.70 -1.59
N SER A 224 -7.42 -7.94 -2.43
CA SER A 224 -7.33 -8.95 -3.48
C SER A 224 -6.29 -8.54 -4.54
N GLU A 225 -5.81 -9.51 -5.33
CA GLU A 225 -4.79 -9.25 -6.35
C GLU A 225 -5.28 -8.27 -7.44
N ALA A 226 -6.57 -8.29 -7.78
CA ALA A 226 -7.21 -7.33 -8.68
C ALA A 226 -7.27 -5.91 -8.06
N GLU A 227 -7.61 -5.78 -6.77
CA GLU A 227 -7.56 -4.49 -6.07
C GLU A 227 -6.13 -3.97 -5.95
N LEU A 228 -5.15 -4.85 -5.73
CA LEU A 228 -3.73 -4.50 -5.63
C LEU A 228 -3.18 -3.98 -6.97
N ARG A 229 -3.54 -4.61 -8.10
CA ARG A 229 -3.29 -4.08 -9.45
C ARG A 229 -3.88 -2.69 -9.63
N ILE A 230 -5.13 -2.48 -9.21
CA ILE A 230 -5.81 -1.17 -9.30
C ILE A 230 -5.13 -0.13 -8.41
N LYS A 231 -4.75 -0.47 -7.17
CA LYS A 231 -4.03 0.44 -6.24
C LYS A 231 -2.65 0.81 -6.78
N PHE A 232 -1.93 -0.14 -7.38
CA PHE A 232 -0.67 0.15 -8.08
C PHE A 232 -0.88 1.14 -9.22
N LEU A 233 -1.80 0.87 -10.15
CA LEU A 233 -2.05 1.76 -11.29
C LEU A 233 -2.55 3.14 -10.84
N GLN A 234 -3.39 3.23 -9.81
CA GLN A 234 -3.84 4.49 -9.21
C GLN A 234 -2.69 5.30 -8.58
N ALA A 235 -1.79 4.64 -7.84
CA ALA A 235 -0.64 5.31 -7.22
C ALA A 235 0.38 5.79 -8.27
N ARG A 236 0.65 4.96 -9.28
CA ARG A 236 1.54 5.28 -10.40
C ARG A 236 1.00 6.37 -11.30
N ASP A 237 -0.27 6.32 -11.66
CA ASP A 237 -0.88 7.37 -12.45
C ASP A 237 -0.93 8.68 -11.67
N ALA A 238 -1.30 8.69 -10.38
CA ALA A 238 -1.29 9.91 -9.57
C ALA A 238 0.10 10.59 -9.51
N TRP A 239 1.18 9.81 -9.42
CA TRP A 239 2.55 10.33 -9.53
C TRP A 239 2.86 10.88 -10.93
N PHE A 240 2.53 10.13 -11.99
CA PHE A 240 2.76 10.53 -13.37
C PHE A 240 1.94 11.78 -13.77
N GLN A 241 0.68 11.89 -13.36
CA GLN A 241 -0.14 13.10 -13.53
C GLN A 241 0.47 14.30 -12.80
N GLY A 242 0.98 14.10 -11.58
CA GLY A 242 1.69 15.16 -10.84
C GLY A 242 2.97 15.62 -11.55
N LEU A 243 3.67 14.72 -12.24
CA LEU A 243 4.86 15.05 -13.03
C LEU A 243 4.51 15.80 -14.33
N LEU A 244 3.45 15.40 -15.04
CA LEU A 244 2.94 16.15 -16.21
C LEU A 244 2.44 17.54 -15.81
N ALA A 245 1.70 17.66 -14.70
CA ALA A 245 1.18 18.94 -14.19
C ALA A 245 2.28 19.90 -13.67
N ALA A 246 3.52 19.42 -13.51
CA ALA A 246 4.69 20.23 -13.16
C ALA A 246 5.49 20.72 -14.39
N LEU A 247 5.08 20.37 -15.62
CA LEU A 247 5.74 20.83 -16.84
C LEU A 247 5.33 22.27 -17.18
N PRO A 248 6.26 23.14 -17.61
CA PRO A 248 5.94 24.52 -17.98
C PRO A 248 5.19 24.57 -19.31
N THR A 249 4.08 25.33 -19.34
CA THR A 249 3.18 25.47 -20.49
C THR A 249 3.43 26.75 -21.31
N ASP A 250 4.52 27.48 -21.04
CA ASP A 250 4.77 28.81 -21.62
C ASP A 250 5.06 28.80 -23.13
N ASP A 251 5.63 27.71 -23.63
CA ASP A 251 5.91 27.45 -25.05
C ASP A 251 5.39 26.05 -25.39
N ALA A 252 4.37 25.99 -26.26
CA ALA A 252 3.71 24.74 -26.65
C ALA A 252 4.68 23.70 -27.23
N TYR A 253 5.74 24.12 -27.96
CA TYR A 253 6.76 23.20 -28.47
C TYR A 253 7.60 22.60 -27.33
N GLN A 254 8.00 23.42 -26.35
CA GLN A 254 8.76 22.93 -25.20
C GLN A 254 7.90 22.08 -24.27
N HIS A 255 6.62 22.43 -24.11
CA HIS A 255 5.65 21.63 -23.36
C HIS A 255 5.53 20.24 -24.00
N ILE A 256 5.12 20.14 -25.28
CA ILE A 256 4.93 18.84 -25.93
C ILE A 256 6.24 18.03 -26.02
N SER A 257 7.39 18.66 -26.28
CA SER A 257 8.70 17.97 -26.28
C SER A 257 8.99 17.33 -24.91
N LYS A 258 8.71 18.05 -23.81
CA LYS A 258 8.87 17.52 -22.44
C LYS A 258 7.81 16.45 -22.13
N VAL A 259 6.56 16.64 -22.56
CA VAL A 259 5.49 15.64 -22.40
C VAL A 259 5.84 14.34 -23.12
N ILE A 260 6.36 14.38 -24.35
CA ILE A 260 6.79 13.20 -25.11
C ILE A 260 7.85 12.43 -24.32
N GLU A 261 8.94 13.09 -23.90
CA GLU A 261 10.05 12.40 -23.22
C GLU A 261 9.65 11.89 -21.83
N THR A 262 8.93 12.71 -21.05
CA THR A 262 8.40 12.34 -19.72
C THR A 262 7.46 11.14 -19.81
N SER A 263 6.56 11.12 -20.80
CA SER A 263 5.66 10.01 -21.07
C SER A 263 6.42 8.76 -21.51
N ARG A 264 7.35 8.92 -22.48
CA ARG A 264 8.13 7.81 -23.04
C ARG A 264 8.94 7.06 -21.99
N VAL A 265 9.60 7.78 -21.08
CA VAL A 265 10.39 7.17 -20.00
C VAL A 265 9.46 6.58 -18.93
N HIS A 266 8.60 7.39 -18.31
CA HIS A 266 7.95 6.97 -17.07
C HIS A 266 6.74 6.07 -17.27
N LEU A 267 6.02 6.16 -18.41
CA LEU A 267 5.01 5.13 -18.72
C LEU A 267 5.68 3.79 -19.05
N PHE A 268 6.85 3.79 -19.69
CA PHE A 268 7.63 2.55 -19.92
C PHE A 268 8.12 1.94 -18.60
N ASP A 269 8.60 2.76 -17.65
CA ASP A 269 8.94 2.32 -16.29
C ASP A 269 7.73 1.69 -15.57
N ILE A 270 6.59 2.39 -15.55
CA ILE A 270 5.36 1.91 -14.89
C ILE A 270 4.87 0.59 -15.49
N ILE A 271 4.91 0.45 -16.81
CA ILE A 271 4.52 -0.77 -17.52
C ILE A 271 5.50 -1.92 -17.25
N THR A 272 6.80 -1.65 -17.31
CA THR A 272 7.83 -2.66 -17.03
C THR A 272 7.72 -3.15 -15.58
N GLN A 273 7.46 -2.25 -14.65
CA GLN A 273 7.16 -2.60 -13.26
C GLN A 273 5.87 -3.40 -13.13
N TYR A 274 4.80 -3.02 -13.82
CA TYR A 274 3.53 -3.75 -13.79
C TYR A 274 3.71 -5.21 -14.22
N ARG A 275 4.25 -5.47 -15.42
CA ARG A 275 4.48 -6.83 -15.93
C ARG A 275 5.42 -7.67 -15.06
N ALA A 276 6.40 -7.04 -14.41
CA ALA A 276 7.32 -7.72 -13.50
C ALA A 276 6.74 -8.02 -12.11
N ILE A 277 5.67 -7.34 -11.70
CA ILE A 277 4.99 -7.50 -10.41
C ILE A 277 3.73 -8.38 -10.54
N PHE A 278 3.02 -8.23 -11.65
CA PHE A 278 1.78 -8.90 -12.03
C PHE A 278 2.04 -9.65 -13.35
N SER A 279 2.38 -10.93 -13.24
CA SER A 279 2.82 -11.77 -14.37
C SER A 279 1.65 -12.26 -15.21
N ASP A 280 0.96 -11.33 -15.88
CA ASP A 280 -0.19 -11.61 -16.77
C ASP A 280 0.18 -12.50 -17.99
N ASP A 281 1.47 -12.67 -18.30
CA ASP A 281 1.99 -13.43 -19.44
C ASP A 281 2.31 -14.92 -19.13
N ASP A 282 2.03 -15.45 -17.92
CA ASP A 282 2.28 -16.88 -17.60
C ASP A 282 1.02 -17.77 -17.80
N PRO A 283 0.97 -18.61 -18.86
CA PRO A 283 -0.18 -19.46 -19.14
C PRO A 283 -0.39 -20.59 -18.12
N LEU A 284 0.58 -20.89 -17.24
CA LEU A 284 0.43 -21.88 -16.16
C LEU A 284 -0.29 -21.31 -14.93
N LEU A 285 -0.37 -19.98 -14.80
CA LEU A 285 -1.18 -19.32 -13.77
C LEU A 285 -2.61 -19.07 -14.24
N ALA A 286 -2.79 -18.79 -15.54
CA ALA A 286 -4.09 -18.58 -16.17
C ALA A 286 -5.07 -19.76 -16.00
N THR A 287 -4.58 -21.00 -15.90
CA THR A 287 -5.42 -22.21 -15.76
C THR A 287 -6.13 -22.35 -14.40
N ASN A 288 -5.88 -21.46 -13.44
CA ASN A 288 -6.56 -21.45 -12.13
C ASN A 288 -7.50 -20.23 -11.93
N GLN A 289 -7.72 -19.41 -12.95
CA GLN A 289 -8.53 -18.19 -12.84
C GLN A 289 -10.01 -18.40 -13.18
N ASP A 290 -10.77 -19.05 -12.30
CA ASP A 290 -12.25 -19.04 -12.31
C ASP A 290 -12.86 -17.65 -11.96
N SER A 291 -12.01 -16.66 -11.67
CA SER A 291 -12.39 -15.28 -11.37
C SER A 291 -12.80 -14.52 -12.64
N GLY A 292 -14.10 -14.27 -12.81
CA GLY A 292 -14.69 -13.54 -13.96
C GLY A 292 -14.33 -12.05 -14.11
N VAL A 293 -13.20 -11.60 -13.56
CA VAL A 293 -12.61 -10.27 -13.81
C VAL A 293 -11.42 -10.48 -14.73
N ASN A 294 -11.46 -9.93 -15.95
CA ASN A 294 -10.37 -10.04 -16.90
C ASN A 294 -9.22 -9.10 -16.48
N GLU A 295 -8.29 -9.61 -15.67
CA GLU A 295 -7.29 -8.81 -14.97
C GLU A 295 -6.36 -8.06 -15.95
N ALA A 296 -5.93 -8.72 -17.02
CA ALA A 296 -5.12 -8.13 -18.08
C ALA A 296 -5.85 -6.97 -18.83
N ALA A 297 -7.19 -6.98 -18.88
CA ALA A 297 -7.96 -5.89 -19.48
C ALA A 297 -7.92 -4.60 -18.65
N LEU A 298 -7.68 -4.68 -17.32
CA LEU A 298 -7.46 -3.50 -16.48
C LEU A 298 -6.17 -2.77 -16.91
N PHE A 299 -5.11 -3.54 -17.14
CA PHE A 299 -3.83 -3.01 -17.61
C PHE A 299 -3.92 -2.45 -19.03
N GLN A 300 -4.49 -3.22 -19.97
CA GLN A 300 -4.66 -2.78 -21.36
C GLN A 300 -5.54 -1.52 -21.47
N GLY A 301 -6.62 -1.45 -20.69
CA GLY A 301 -7.48 -0.27 -20.60
C GLY A 301 -6.75 0.96 -20.06
N TRP A 302 -5.91 0.79 -19.03
CA TRP A 302 -5.07 1.88 -18.50
C TRP A 302 -4.05 2.37 -19.54
N VAL A 303 -3.34 1.47 -20.23
CA VAL A 303 -2.39 1.86 -21.30
C VAL A 303 -3.11 2.60 -22.43
N GLY A 304 -4.28 2.11 -22.87
CA GLY A 304 -5.12 2.79 -23.87
C GLY A 304 -5.57 4.18 -23.43
N GLN A 305 -5.91 4.35 -22.14
CA GLN A 305 -6.24 5.65 -21.56
C GLN A 305 -5.02 6.60 -21.56
N LYS A 306 -3.81 6.13 -21.19
CA LYS A 306 -2.59 6.96 -21.22
C LYS A 306 -2.22 7.38 -22.64
N VAL A 307 -2.33 6.48 -23.63
CA VAL A 307 -2.14 6.82 -25.06
C VAL A 307 -3.17 7.86 -25.51
N SER A 308 -4.45 7.68 -25.17
CA SER A 308 -5.51 8.63 -25.52
C SER A 308 -5.28 10.02 -24.89
N GLN A 309 -4.83 10.06 -23.64
CA GLN A 309 -4.44 11.28 -22.95
C GLN A 309 -3.27 11.99 -23.66
N PHE A 310 -2.22 11.26 -24.03
CA PHE A 310 -1.09 11.82 -24.77
C PHE A 310 -1.52 12.41 -26.12
N LEU A 311 -2.36 11.71 -26.89
CA LEU A 311 -2.85 12.19 -28.19
C LEU A 311 -3.72 13.45 -28.07
N GLN A 312 -4.50 13.58 -26.98
CA GLN A 312 -5.28 14.79 -26.69
C GLN A 312 -4.38 16.00 -26.35
N ILE A 313 -3.33 15.80 -25.55
CA ILE A 313 -2.34 16.86 -25.24
C ILE A 313 -1.61 17.27 -26.53
N LEU A 314 -1.14 16.30 -27.32
CA LEU A 314 -0.49 16.53 -28.61
C LEU A 314 -1.36 17.37 -29.57
N GLN A 315 -2.64 17.00 -29.76
CA GLN A 315 -3.56 17.77 -30.62
C GLN A 315 -3.81 19.19 -30.10
N THR A 316 -3.84 19.38 -28.77
CA THR A 316 -4.03 20.69 -28.15
C THR A 316 -2.80 21.58 -28.32
N ASP A 317 -1.60 21.07 -28.04
CA ASP A 317 -0.34 21.81 -28.17
C ASP A 317 -0.02 22.18 -29.62
N LEU A 318 -0.32 21.30 -30.58
CA LEU A 318 -0.16 21.60 -32.01
C LEU A 318 -1.04 22.77 -32.45
N LYS A 319 -2.31 22.79 -32.03
CA LYS A 319 -3.27 23.86 -32.32
C LYS A 319 -2.91 25.20 -31.67
N ASN A 320 -2.13 25.16 -30.58
CA ASN A 320 -1.57 26.36 -29.96
C ASN A 320 -0.39 27.00 -30.76
N GLY A 321 -0.12 26.56 -31.99
CA GLY A 321 0.62 27.34 -32.99
C GLY A 321 2.03 26.84 -33.32
N ILE A 322 2.30 25.53 -33.27
CA ILE A 322 3.62 24.96 -33.57
C ILE A 322 3.86 24.90 -35.09
N ARG A 323 4.07 26.06 -35.73
CA ARG A 323 4.08 26.17 -37.20
C ARG A 323 5.33 25.56 -37.89
N ASN A 324 6.53 25.75 -37.33
CA ASN A 324 7.81 25.57 -38.06
C ASN A 324 8.65 24.33 -37.67
N ARG A 325 8.16 23.42 -36.82
CA ARG A 325 8.94 22.26 -36.31
C ARG A 325 8.11 20.97 -36.17
N LEU A 326 7.12 20.78 -37.05
CA LEU A 326 6.24 19.62 -37.05
C LEU A 326 6.98 18.31 -37.34
N ASP A 327 8.03 18.36 -38.15
CA ASP A 327 8.91 17.25 -38.51
C ASP A 327 9.66 16.66 -37.30
N SER A 328 10.26 17.54 -36.48
CA SER A 328 10.96 17.18 -35.25
C SER A 328 10.02 16.48 -34.26
N LEU A 329 8.82 17.04 -34.07
CA LEU A 329 7.83 16.45 -33.17
C LEU A 329 7.25 15.15 -33.73
N LEU A 330 7.01 15.05 -35.04
CA LEU A 330 6.56 13.82 -35.69
C LEU A 330 7.60 12.71 -35.51
N GLY A 331 8.90 13.02 -35.71
CA GLY A 331 10.00 12.10 -35.45
C GLY A 331 10.05 11.62 -33.99
N GLN A 332 9.92 12.53 -33.02
CA GLN A 332 9.87 12.20 -31.59
C GLN A 332 8.64 11.35 -31.23
N CYS A 333 7.45 11.69 -31.75
CA CYS A 333 6.21 10.92 -31.52
C CYS A 333 6.28 9.53 -32.17
N MET A 334 6.86 9.41 -33.37
CA MET A 334 7.08 8.14 -34.05
C MET A 334 8.09 7.27 -33.29
N TYR A 335 9.15 7.84 -32.73
CA TYR A 335 10.10 7.12 -31.88
C TYR A 335 9.46 6.66 -30.56
N PHE A 336 8.64 7.51 -29.92
CA PHE A 336 7.86 7.15 -28.74
C PHE A 336 6.90 5.98 -29.04
N GLY A 337 6.10 6.07 -30.11
CA GLY A 337 5.21 4.98 -30.53
C GLY A 337 5.96 3.69 -30.89
N LEU A 338 7.13 3.78 -31.53
CA LEU A 338 8.00 2.63 -31.79
C LEU A 338 8.53 2.01 -30.49
N SER A 339 8.92 2.81 -29.49
CA SER A 339 9.33 2.29 -28.18
C SER A 339 8.19 1.56 -27.46
N PHE A 340 6.95 2.01 -27.65
CA PHE A 340 5.73 1.39 -27.11
C PHE A 340 5.24 0.17 -27.90
N SER A 341 5.63 0.00 -29.17
CA SER A 341 5.36 -1.22 -29.93
C SER A 341 5.96 -2.47 -29.26
N ARG A 342 7.12 -2.34 -28.58
CA ARG A 342 7.78 -3.40 -27.79
C ARG A 342 6.93 -3.92 -26.62
N VAL A 343 5.95 -3.12 -26.20
CA VAL A 343 5.06 -3.36 -25.06
C VAL A 343 3.68 -3.86 -25.51
N GLY A 344 3.41 -3.81 -26.82
CA GLY A 344 2.11 -4.13 -27.44
C GLY A 344 1.20 -2.93 -27.71
N ALA A 345 1.72 -1.69 -27.58
CA ALA A 345 0.92 -0.47 -27.59
C ALA A 345 1.34 0.53 -28.71
N ASP A 346 1.48 0.05 -29.95
CA ASP A 346 1.87 0.89 -31.09
C ASP A 346 0.72 1.82 -31.52
N PHE A 347 0.86 3.12 -31.22
CA PHE A 347 -0.10 4.16 -31.58
C PHE A 347 0.30 4.98 -32.82
N ARG A 348 1.35 4.60 -33.56
CA ARG A 348 1.87 5.42 -34.68
C ARG A 348 0.85 5.70 -35.78
N GLY A 349 -0.08 4.76 -36.03
CA GLY A 349 -1.19 4.96 -36.96
C GLY A 349 -2.19 6.06 -36.56
N LEU A 350 -2.24 6.42 -35.28
CA LEU A 350 -3.09 7.50 -34.75
C LEU A 350 -2.44 8.89 -34.84
N LEU A 351 -1.12 8.96 -35.09
CA LEU A 351 -0.40 10.23 -35.20
C LEU A 351 -0.66 10.94 -36.53
N ALA A 352 -0.76 10.18 -37.63
CA ALA A 352 -0.81 10.76 -38.97
C ALA A 352 -1.99 11.75 -39.19
N PRO A 353 -3.24 11.47 -38.75
CA PRO A 353 -4.33 12.44 -38.88
C PRO A 353 -4.11 13.72 -38.07
N ILE A 354 -3.48 13.64 -36.89
CA ILE A 354 -3.24 14.79 -36.00
C ILE A 354 -2.20 15.73 -36.62
N PHE A 355 -1.09 15.18 -37.14
CA PHE A 355 -0.08 15.98 -37.83
C PHE A 355 -0.57 16.49 -39.19
N GLN A 356 -1.47 15.76 -39.88
CA GLN A 356 -2.14 16.23 -41.09
C GLN A 356 -3.04 17.44 -40.83
N GLU A 357 -3.85 17.41 -39.76
CA GLU A 357 -4.68 18.55 -39.33
C GLU A 357 -3.82 19.78 -39.02
N ALA A 358 -2.78 19.61 -38.19
CA ALA A 358 -1.90 20.71 -37.78
C ALA A 358 -1.08 21.31 -38.94
N ALA A 359 -0.59 20.49 -39.87
CA ALA A 359 0.15 20.97 -41.04
C ALA A 359 -0.76 21.79 -41.99
N LEU A 360 -2.00 21.35 -42.18
CA LEU A 360 -2.98 22.08 -42.99
C LEU A 360 -3.42 23.39 -42.32
N GLU A 361 -3.67 23.38 -41.00
CA GLU A 361 -4.04 24.59 -40.24
C GLU A 361 -2.91 25.64 -40.25
N SER A 362 -1.65 25.20 -40.08
CA SER A 362 -0.46 26.06 -40.20
C SER A 362 -0.33 26.67 -41.59
N PHE A 363 -0.50 25.87 -42.66
CA PHE A 363 -0.43 26.34 -44.04
C PHE A 363 -1.57 27.31 -44.38
N ASN A 364 -2.82 26.95 -44.07
CA ASN A 364 -3.99 27.80 -44.31
C ASN A 364 -3.87 29.15 -43.62
N THR A 365 -3.42 29.17 -42.36
CA THR A 365 -3.23 30.41 -41.61
C THR A 365 -2.14 31.28 -42.25
N SER A 366 -1.00 30.68 -42.61
CA SER A 366 0.13 31.40 -43.21
C SER A 366 -0.18 31.95 -44.62
N VAL A 367 -0.98 31.23 -45.41
CA VAL A 367 -1.48 31.71 -46.71
C VAL A 367 -2.55 32.79 -46.55
N THR A 368 -3.41 32.70 -45.53
CA THR A 368 -4.39 33.75 -45.22
C THR A 368 -3.70 35.04 -44.80
N GLU A 369 -2.74 34.97 -43.87
CA GLU A 369 -1.90 36.10 -43.46
C GLU A 369 -1.13 36.73 -44.64
N ALA A 370 -0.62 35.92 -45.58
CA ALA A 370 0.00 36.40 -46.82
C ALA A 370 -1.00 37.15 -47.72
N THR A 371 -2.24 36.63 -47.83
CA THR A 371 -3.32 37.20 -48.65
C THR A 371 -3.80 38.53 -48.06
N ASP A 372 -4.11 38.58 -46.77
CA ASP A 372 -4.58 39.80 -46.08
C ASP A 372 -3.50 40.89 -46.12
N LYS A 373 -2.22 40.51 -45.97
CA LYS A 373 -1.10 41.43 -46.13
C LYS A 373 -1.00 41.98 -47.57
N PHE A 374 -1.24 41.16 -48.59
CA PHE A 374 -1.33 41.65 -49.97
C PHE A 374 -2.50 42.63 -50.15
N VAL A 375 -3.70 42.28 -49.67
CA VAL A 375 -4.89 43.14 -49.74
C VAL A 375 -4.65 44.49 -49.07
N SER A 376 -4.06 44.50 -47.87
CA SER A 376 -3.70 45.73 -47.17
C SER A 376 -2.62 46.54 -47.90
N THR A 377 -1.60 45.87 -48.47
CA THR A 377 -0.53 46.55 -49.22
C THR A 377 -1.06 47.21 -50.51
N MET A 378 -2.03 46.59 -51.19
CA MET A 378 -2.68 47.14 -52.39
C MET A 378 -3.46 48.43 -52.11
N GLN A 379 -4.01 48.63 -50.91
CA GLN A 379 -4.72 49.86 -50.54
C GLN A 379 -3.82 51.10 -50.50
N SER A 380 -2.51 50.91 -50.34
CA SER A 380 -1.49 51.97 -50.37
C SER A 380 -0.53 51.86 -51.56
N TYR A 381 -0.84 50.99 -52.54
CA TYR A 381 0.00 50.83 -53.72
C TYR A 381 -0.15 52.01 -54.67
N THR A 382 0.93 52.35 -55.36
CA THR A 382 0.95 53.32 -56.46
C THR A 382 1.82 52.73 -57.57
N PRO A 383 1.39 52.67 -58.85
CA PRO A 383 2.17 52.10 -59.95
C PRO A 383 3.37 52.96 -60.39
N VAL A 384 4.24 53.32 -59.44
CA VAL A 384 5.47 54.09 -59.71
C VAL A 384 6.48 53.19 -60.41
N VAL A 385 7.12 53.71 -61.47
CA VAL A 385 8.23 53.03 -62.14
C VAL A 385 9.38 52.85 -61.16
N SER A 386 9.68 51.61 -60.80
CA SER A 386 10.85 51.27 -59.98
C SER A 386 12.12 51.61 -60.75
N SER A 387 12.87 52.63 -60.30
CA SER A 387 14.18 52.97 -60.85
C SER A 387 15.10 51.76 -60.73
N SER A 388 15.54 51.21 -61.86
CA SER A 388 16.15 49.87 -61.94
C SER A 388 17.23 49.63 -60.88
N TRP A 389 17.00 48.68 -59.97
CA TRP A 389 17.95 48.22 -58.96
C TRP A 389 19.05 47.34 -59.56
N LEU A 390 19.72 47.83 -60.60
CA LEU A 390 20.88 47.18 -61.21
C LEU A 390 22.17 47.63 -60.52
N SER A 391 23.08 46.69 -60.31
CA SER A 391 24.48 46.88 -59.87
C SER A 391 24.78 46.95 -58.37
N SER A 392 24.29 45.99 -57.56
CA SER A 392 25.11 45.38 -56.48
C SER A 392 24.51 44.11 -55.87
N THR A 393 24.78 42.95 -56.48
CA THR A 393 25.26 41.73 -55.78
C THR A 393 25.53 40.61 -56.78
N THR A 394 26.81 40.33 -57.06
CA THR A 394 27.23 39.06 -57.68
C THR A 394 27.16 37.95 -56.63
N VAL A 395 25.97 37.41 -56.40
CA VAL A 395 25.78 36.21 -55.58
C VAL A 395 26.34 34.99 -56.32
N MET A 396 27.55 34.58 -55.94
CA MET A 396 28.20 33.37 -56.44
C MET A 396 27.34 32.15 -56.11
N SER A 397 26.68 31.60 -57.13
CA SER A 397 25.75 30.47 -57.04
C SER A 397 26.36 29.25 -57.74
N SER A 398 27.32 28.61 -57.06
CA SER A 398 27.84 27.30 -57.44
C SER A 398 26.88 26.20 -56.99
N SER A 399 25.76 26.06 -57.71
CA SER A 399 24.79 24.99 -57.49
C SER A 399 24.39 24.29 -58.79
N SER A 400 23.88 23.08 -58.66
CA SER A 400 23.51 22.18 -59.76
C SER A 400 22.39 22.73 -60.64
N GLN A 401 22.36 22.33 -61.92
CA GLN A 401 21.44 22.87 -62.94
C GLN A 401 19.93 22.70 -62.64
N GLY A 402 19.54 21.93 -61.62
CA GLY A 402 18.14 21.85 -61.16
C GLY A 402 17.67 23.07 -60.34
N ASP A 403 18.55 23.71 -59.57
CA ASP A 403 18.14 24.75 -58.60
C ASP A 403 17.67 26.05 -59.27
N GLN A 404 18.16 26.33 -60.49
CA GLN A 404 17.80 27.52 -61.26
C GLN A 404 16.33 27.55 -61.72
N GLN A 405 15.61 26.43 -61.62
CA GLN A 405 14.20 26.35 -62.01
C GLN A 405 13.21 26.69 -60.88
N LEU A 406 13.69 26.78 -59.63
CA LEU A 406 12.90 27.08 -58.43
C LEU A 406 13.20 28.45 -57.80
N SER A 407 14.14 29.22 -58.34
CA SER A 407 14.36 30.62 -57.95
C SER A 407 13.18 31.52 -58.38
N PRO A 408 12.79 32.53 -57.57
CA PRO A 408 11.69 33.43 -57.92
C PRO A 408 12.05 34.35 -59.10
N PRO A 409 11.13 34.56 -60.06
CA PRO A 409 11.32 35.50 -61.17
C PRO A 409 11.68 36.91 -60.69
N LEU A 410 12.77 37.48 -61.20
CA LEU A 410 13.27 38.80 -60.80
C LEU A 410 12.25 39.93 -61.04
N THR A 411 11.38 39.79 -62.05
CA THR A 411 10.32 40.77 -62.37
C THR A 411 9.26 40.92 -61.26
N LEU A 412 9.20 39.99 -60.30
CA LEU A 412 8.35 40.16 -59.11
C LEU A 412 8.87 41.28 -58.20
N MET A 413 10.17 41.59 -58.23
CA MET A 413 10.79 42.65 -57.41
C MET A 413 10.40 44.06 -57.85
N ASP A 414 10.03 44.24 -59.13
CA ASP A 414 9.54 45.52 -59.66
C ASP A 414 8.15 45.90 -59.11
N HIS A 415 7.46 44.94 -58.46
CA HIS A 415 6.12 45.08 -57.89
C HIS A 415 6.11 44.64 -56.41
N PRO A 416 6.43 45.54 -55.45
CA PRO A 416 6.57 45.20 -54.03
C PRO A 416 5.42 44.40 -53.37
N PRO A 417 4.12 44.59 -53.72
CA PRO A 417 3.05 43.73 -53.22
C PRO A 417 3.23 42.25 -53.64
N LEU A 418 3.61 42.00 -54.91
CA LEU A 418 3.81 40.66 -55.45
C LEU A 418 5.06 39.99 -54.87
N ALA A 419 6.17 40.71 -54.72
CA ALA A 419 7.35 40.20 -54.03
C ALA A 419 7.05 39.81 -52.57
N THR A 420 6.31 40.66 -51.84
CA THR A 420 5.95 40.43 -50.44
C THR A 420 5.04 39.21 -50.28
N TYR A 421 4.02 39.08 -51.14
CA TYR A 421 3.14 37.91 -51.18
C TYR A 421 3.92 36.63 -51.54
N THR A 422 4.73 36.67 -52.61
CA THR A 422 5.55 35.52 -53.05
C THR A 422 6.43 34.99 -51.93
N ASN A 423 7.15 35.87 -51.23
CA ASN A 423 8.04 35.46 -50.14
C ASN A 423 7.29 34.84 -48.95
N ALA A 424 6.06 35.28 -48.66
CA ALA A 424 5.22 34.69 -47.63
C ALA A 424 4.72 33.28 -48.03
N ILE A 425 4.25 33.09 -49.27
CA ILE A 425 3.84 31.77 -49.77
C ILE A 425 5.04 30.80 -49.85
N LEU A 426 6.22 31.27 -50.28
CA LEU A 426 7.45 30.48 -50.25
C LEU A 426 7.86 30.09 -48.82
N THR A 427 7.61 30.94 -47.82
CA THR A 427 7.82 30.59 -46.41
C THR A 427 6.87 29.47 -45.98
N ALA A 428 5.57 29.60 -46.25
CA ALA A 428 4.57 28.59 -45.94
C ALA A 428 4.85 27.22 -46.63
N PHE A 429 5.33 27.24 -47.88
CA PHE A 429 5.80 26.02 -48.55
C PHE A 429 7.05 25.40 -47.88
N ASN A 430 8.02 26.23 -47.45
CA ASN A 430 9.24 25.73 -46.80
C ASN A 430 8.96 25.10 -45.43
N ASP A 431 8.07 25.70 -44.63
CA ASP A 431 7.62 25.14 -43.36
C ASP A 431 6.85 23.83 -43.55
N LEU A 432 5.95 23.78 -44.55
CA LEU A 432 5.19 22.57 -44.88
C LEU A 432 6.09 21.44 -45.42
N ARG A 433 7.17 21.76 -46.16
CA ARG A 433 8.04 20.79 -46.87
C ARG A 433 8.57 19.65 -46.01
N LEU A 434 8.87 19.90 -44.73
CA LEU A 434 9.42 18.89 -43.83
C LEU A 434 8.33 17.95 -43.26
N CYS A 435 7.06 18.31 -43.37
CA CYS A 435 5.91 17.53 -42.93
C CYS A 435 4.72 17.70 -43.91
N ALA A 436 4.90 17.23 -45.15
CA ALA A 436 3.91 17.35 -46.23
C ALA A 436 3.25 15.99 -46.59
N PRO A 437 2.21 15.53 -45.86
CA PRO A 437 1.42 14.37 -46.26
C PRO A 437 0.82 14.50 -47.67
N LEU A 438 0.91 13.45 -48.48
CA LEU A 438 0.26 13.38 -49.81
C LEU A 438 -1.27 13.54 -49.73
N ALA A 439 -1.88 13.26 -48.57
CA ALA A 439 -3.29 13.49 -48.31
C ALA A 439 -3.68 14.99 -48.29
N LEU A 440 -2.71 15.92 -48.21
CA LEU A 440 -2.96 17.37 -48.24
C LEU A 440 -2.85 17.98 -49.64
N VAL A 441 -2.55 17.21 -50.68
CA VAL A 441 -2.33 17.73 -52.05
C VAL A 441 -3.52 18.55 -52.54
N GLU A 442 -4.75 18.04 -52.37
CA GLU A 442 -5.96 18.71 -52.82
C GLU A 442 -6.23 20.00 -52.02
N ASP A 443 -6.23 19.92 -50.68
CA ASP A 443 -6.45 21.09 -49.82
C ASP A 443 -5.41 22.19 -49.98
N VAL A 444 -4.12 21.84 -50.09
CA VAL A 444 -3.04 22.82 -50.32
C VAL A 444 -3.17 23.47 -51.69
N THR A 445 -3.53 22.70 -52.73
CA THR A 445 -3.81 23.25 -54.07
C THR A 445 -5.03 24.18 -54.05
N ARG A 446 -6.08 23.79 -53.32
CA ARG A 446 -7.32 24.55 -53.18
C ARG A 446 -7.10 25.87 -52.43
N THR A 447 -6.50 25.84 -51.24
CA THR A 447 -6.16 27.05 -50.46
C THR A 447 -5.28 28.02 -51.25
N LEU A 448 -4.28 27.51 -51.98
CA LEU A 448 -3.43 28.34 -52.84
C LEU A 448 -4.20 28.95 -54.03
N THR A 449 -5.14 28.19 -54.61
CA THR A 449 -6.02 28.67 -55.69
C THR A 449 -6.99 29.73 -55.19
N GLU A 450 -7.61 29.54 -54.02
CA GLU A 450 -8.48 30.52 -53.34
C GLU A 450 -7.73 31.82 -53.03
N SER A 451 -6.49 31.72 -52.53
CA SER A 451 -5.60 32.86 -52.26
C SER A 451 -5.23 33.63 -53.54
N LEU A 452 -4.81 32.93 -54.60
CA LEU A 452 -4.47 33.57 -55.90
C LEU A 452 -5.71 34.19 -56.58
N LEU A 453 -6.88 33.56 -56.46
CA LEU A 453 -8.15 34.17 -56.89
C LEU A 453 -8.48 35.44 -56.09
N SER A 454 -8.13 35.49 -54.80
CA SER A 454 -8.27 36.71 -53.98
C SER A 454 -7.32 37.82 -54.46
N VAL A 455 -6.04 37.50 -54.69
CA VAL A 455 -5.04 38.42 -55.29
C VAL A 455 -5.54 39.02 -56.61
N VAL A 456 -6.08 38.18 -57.50
CA VAL A 456 -6.66 38.62 -58.79
C VAL A 456 -7.87 39.52 -58.59
N LYS A 457 -8.83 39.14 -57.72
CA LYS A 457 -10.03 39.95 -57.43
C LYS A 457 -9.70 41.31 -56.82
N THR A 458 -8.73 41.37 -55.90
CA THR A 458 -8.23 42.63 -55.34
C THR A 458 -7.57 43.50 -56.40
N THR A 459 -6.79 42.91 -57.31
CA THR A 459 -6.15 43.63 -58.42
C THR A 459 -7.19 44.24 -59.37
N VAL A 460 -8.21 43.49 -59.78
CA VAL A 460 -9.31 43.99 -60.63
C VAL A 460 -10.16 45.04 -59.89
N SER A 461 -10.35 44.89 -58.58
CA SER A 461 -11.07 45.87 -57.75
C SER A 461 -10.30 47.19 -57.60
N TYR A 462 -8.97 47.12 -57.45
CA TYR A 462 -8.09 48.29 -57.42
C TYR A 462 -8.10 49.03 -58.75
N HIS A 463 -8.01 48.32 -59.89
CA HIS A 463 -8.13 48.94 -61.22
C HIS A 463 -9.44 49.73 -61.33
N ARG A 464 -10.58 49.11 -61.01
CA ARG A 464 -11.90 49.76 -61.08
C ARG A 464 -12.09 50.96 -60.14
N ALA A 465 -11.21 51.14 -59.15
CA ALA A 465 -11.21 52.31 -58.29
C ALA A 465 -10.33 53.46 -58.84
N GLU A 466 -9.18 53.12 -59.43
CA GLU A 466 -8.14 54.10 -59.83
C GLU A 466 -8.00 54.31 -61.35
N GLU A 467 -8.78 53.61 -62.19
CA GLU A 467 -8.78 53.71 -63.67
C GLU A 467 -9.01 55.15 -64.17
N SER A 468 -9.78 55.96 -63.44
CA SER A 468 -10.00 57.38 -63.75
C SER A 468 -8.90 58.33 -63.26
N THR A 469 -7.97 57.83 -62.43
CA THR A 469 -6.94 58.62 -61.72
C THR A 469 -5.52 58.37 -62.24
N PHE A 470 -5.26 57.21 -62.85
CA PHE A 470 -3.95 56.88 -63.42
C PHE A 470 -3.50 57.85 -64.51
N SER A 471 -2.23 58.25 -64.49
CA SER A 471 -1.54 58.74 -65.69
C SER A 471 -1.28 57.58 -66.66
N ALA A 472 -1.08 57.89 -67.95
CA ALA A 472 -0.79 56.89 -68.98
C ALA A 472 0.41 55.97 -68.65
N ARG A 473 1.37 56.46 -67.85
CA ARG A 473 2.55 55.70 -67.43
C ARG A 473 2.29 54.78 -66.22
N GLU A 474 1.35 55.17 -65.35
CA GLU A 474 0.90 54.30 -64.25
C GLU A 474 -0.02 53.20 -64.78
N ALA A 475 -0.83 53.49 -65.80
CA ALA A 475 -1.61 52.48 -66.52
C ALA A 475 -0.70 51.43 -67.19
N GLU A 476 0.37 51.84 -67.88
CA GLU A 476 1.38 50.95 -68.46
C GLU A 476 2.08 50.09 -67.38
N GLN A 477 2.49 50.69 -66.25
CA GLN A 477 3.10 49.97 -65.13
C GLN A 477 2.11 49.01 -64.44
N PHE A 478 0.82 49.32 -64.43
CA PHE A 478 -0.24 48.44 -63.90
C PHE A 478 -0.58 47.30 -64.87
N GLN A 479 -0.53 47.54 -66.18
CA GLN A 479 -0.63 46.49 -67.20
C GLN A 479 0.52 45.47 -67.04
N ALA A 480 1.75 45.95 -66.82
CA ALA A 480 2.90 45.09 -66.48
C ALA A 480 2.74 44.33 -65.14
N PHE A 481 2.04 44.91 -64.15
CA PHE A 481 1.68 44.23 -62.90
C PHE A 481 0.72 43.05 -63.16
N CYS A 482 -0.33 43.27 -63.97
CA CYS A 482 -1.27 42.22 -64.39
C CYS A 482 -0.58 41.11 -65.19
N GLU A 483 0.29 41.48 -66.15
CA GLU A 483 1.12 40.52 -66.89
C GLU A 483 2.07 39.72 -65.98
N THR A 484 2.61 40.35 -64.94
CA THR A 484 3.51 39.68 -63.97
C THR A 484 2.74 38.68 -63.10
N ILE A 485 1.52 38.99 -62.67
CA ILE A 485 0.64 38.00 -62.02
C ILE A 485 0.41 36.81 -62.96
N ALA A 486 -0.01 37.10 -64.21
CA ALA A 486 -0.45 36.10 -65.16
C ALA A 486 0.66 35.18 -65.67
N ASN A 487 1.77 35.76 -66.12
CA ASN A 487 2.84 35.04 -66.82
C ASN A 487 3.98 34.57 -65.89
N GLN A 488 4.13 35.16 -64.70
CA GLN A 488 5.22 34.85 -63.77
C GLN A 488 4.72 34.27 -62.45
N LEU A 489 3.85 34.96 -61.71
CA LEU A 489 3.45 34.54 -60.36
C LEU A 489 2.72 33.19 -60.35
N VAL A 490 1.59 33.07 -61.06
CA VAL A 490 0.77 31.84 -61.04
C VAL A 490 1.55 30.63 -61.60
N PRO A 491 2.28 30.73 -62.74
CA PRO A 491 3.13 29.64 -63.23
C PRO A 491 4.36 29.33 -62.35
N TYR A 492 4.84 30.28 -61.54
CA TYR A 492 5.90 30.02 -60.55
C TYR A 492 5.34 29.28 -59.33
N MET A 493 4.22 29.73 -58.77
CA MET A 493 3.53 29.03 -57.67
C MET A 493 3.14 27.60 -58.06
N GLY A 494 2.71 27.37 -59.30
CA GLY A 494 2.43 26.03 -59.81
C GLY A 494 3.66 25.12 -59.87
N ARG A 495 4.83 25.65 -60.21
CA ARG A 495 6.11 24.92 -60.15
C ARG A 495 6.52 24.59 -58.72
N CYS A 496 6.39 25.54 -57.79
CA CYS A 496 6.66 25.31 -56.37
C CYS A 496 5.75 24.22 -55.78
N LEU A 497 4.45 24.25 -56.10
CA LEU A 497 3.48 23.24 -55.71
C LEU A 497 3.84 21.85 -56.25
N GLN A 498 4.23 21.74 -57.52
CA GLN A 498 4.65 20.47 -58.14
C GLN A 498 6.00 19.95 -57.64
N ALA A 499 6.88 20.82 -57.15
CA ALA A 499 8.13 20.42 -56.50
C ALA A 499 7.90 19.93 -55.06
N LEU A 500 6.92 20.51 -54.35
CA LEU A 500 6.46 20.02 -53.04
C LEU A 500 5.71 18.69 -53.15
N PHE A 501 4.87 18.55 -54.18
CA PHE A 501 4.06 17.36 -54.44
C PHE A 501 4.26 16.82 -55.87
N PRO A 502 5.29 15.97 -56.10
CA PRO A 502 5.58 15.42 -57.42
C PRO A 502 4.42 14.59 -57.99
N GLN A 503 3.99 14.95 -59.20
CA GLN A 503 2.90 14.29 -59.93
C GLN A 503 3.13 12.77 -60.13
N SER A 504 4.39 12.34 -60.24
CA SER A 504 4.77 10.92 -60.28
C SER A 504 4.44 10.18 -58.97
N LEU A 505 4.69 10.81 -57.82
CA LEU A 505 4.46 10.23 -56.50
C LEU A 505 2.96 10.19 -56.16
N ILE A 506 2.20 11.21 -56.56
CA ILE A 506 0.73 11.21 -56.47
C ILE A 506 0.15 10.07 -57.33
N ALA A 507 0.55 9.98 -58.61
CA ALA A 507 0.07 8.96 -59.52
C ALA A 507 0.40 7.53 -59.02
N GLN A 508 1.64 7.31 -58.54
CA GLN A 508 2.06 6.04 -57.95
C GLN A 508 1.22 5.66 -56.71
N THR A 509 0.91 6.63 -55.84
CA THR A 509 0.14 6.39 -54.61
C THR A 509 -1.33 6.08 -54.91
N LEU A 510 -1.89 6.64 -55.99
CA LEU A 510 -3.26 6.37 -56.46
C LEU A 510 -3.35 5.14 -57.38
N GLY A 511 -2.23 4.53 -57.79
CA GLY A 511 -2.21 3.42 -58.74
C GLY A 511 -2.53 3.81 -60.19
N LEU A 512 -2.32 5.08 -60.56
CA LEU A 512 -2.64 5.66 -61.87
C LEU A 512 -1.37 5.97 -62.68
N THR A 513 -1.51 6.17 -63.99
CA THR A 513 -0.45 6.83 -64.78
C THR A 513 -0.53 8.35 -64.65
N VAL A 514 0.60 9.05 -64.85
CA VAL A 514 0.65 10.52 -64.83
C VAL A 514 -0.28 11.12 -65.91
N ALA A 515 -0.44 10.45 -67.06
CA ALA A 515 -1.33 10.87 -68.13
C ALA A 515 -2.83 10.66 -67.80
N GLU A 516 -3.17 9.87 -66.79
CA GLU A 516 -4.54 9.75 -66.26
C GLU A 516 -4.79 10.77 -65.15
N LEU A 517 -3.81 10.98 -64.26
CA LEU A 517 -3.86 12.04 -63.24
C LEU A 517 -4.01 13.43 -63.89
N GLN A 518 -3.33 13.69 -65.00
CA GLN A 518 -3.48 14.94 -65.78
C GLN A 518 -4.89 15.13 -66.35
N LYS A 519 -5.69 14.07 -66.56
CA LYS A 519 -7.11 14.20 -66.98
C LYS A 519 -8.02 14.64 -65.82
N TRP A 520 -7.58 14.47 -64.57
CA TRP A 520 -8.31 14.95 -63.39
C TRP A 520 -8.02 16.43 -63.12
N GLY A 521 -6.91 16.96 -63.65
CA GLY A 521 -6.67 18.38 -63.90
C GLY A 521 -6.34 19.27 -62.69
N THR A 522 -6.92 18.99 -61.51
CA THR A 522 -6.83 19.86 -60.32
C THR A 522 -5.88 19.37 -59.23
N VAL A 523 -5.53 18.08 -59.22
CA VAL A 523 -4.76 17.46 -58.13
C VAL A 523 -3.29 17.85 -58.22
N GLY A 524 -2.83 18.82 -57.42
CA GLY A 524 -1.44 19.28 -57.40
C GLY A 524 -1.03 20.11 -58.63
N ILE A 525 -1.99 20.72 -59.33
CA ILE A 525 -1.78 21.56 -60.51
C ILE A 525 -2.67 22.81 -60.40
N LEU A 526 -2.09 24.00 -60.59
CA LEU A 526 -2.84 25.26 -60.65
C LEU A 526 -3.38 25.50 -62.06
N ASN A 527 -4.69 25.72 -62.19
CA ASN A 527 -5.31 26.10 -63.45
C ASN A 527 -5.12 27.59 -63.73
N VAL A 528 -4.02 27.93 -64.41
CA VAL A 528 -3.62 29.29 -64.80
C VAL A 528 -4.76 30.07 -65.44
N ASN A 529 -5.48 29.46 -66.39
CA ASN A 529 -6.56 30.11 -67.16
C ASN A 529 -7.79 30.43 -66.29
N GLU A 530 -8.07 29.62 -65.27
CA GLU A 530 -9.20 29.81 -64.36
C GLU A 530 -8.90 30.89 -63.31
N ILE A 531 -7.68 30.91 -62.77
CA ILE A 531 -7.22 31.93 -61.82
C ILE A 531 -7.22 33.32 -62.45
N ILE A 532 -6.76 33.45 -63.71
CA ILE A 532 -6.59 34.73 -64.41
C ILE A 532 -7.88 35.22 -65.07
N LYS A 533 -8.92 34.38 -65.19
CA LYS A 533 -10.17 34.63 -65.94
C LYS A 533 -10.79 36.01 -65.70
N ASP A 534 -10.89 36.45 -64.46
CA ASP A 534 -11.50 37.74 -64.11
C ASP A 534 -10.64 38.95 -64.53
N MET A 535 -9.34 38.77 -64.74
CA MET A 535 -8.35 39.79 -65.11
C MET A 535 -7.94 39.72 -66.60
N SER A 536 -8.45 38.76 -67.38
CA SER A 536 -8.04 38.55 -68.78
C SER A 536 -8.30 39.77 -69.70
N HIS A 537 -9.17 40.68 -69.29
CA HIS A 537 -9.49 41.93 -69.98
C HIS A 537 -8.48 43.07 -69.72
N LEU A 538 -7.57 42.91 -68.74
CA LEU A 538 -6.53 43.88 -68.36
C LEU A 538 -5.13 43.46 -68.86
N ILE A 539 -5.04 42.36 -69.60
CA ILE A 539 -3.82 41.81 -70.19
C ILE A 539 -3.89 42.08 -71.71
N PRO A 540 -2.85 42.64 -72.35
CA PRO A 540 -2.87 42.81 -73.79
C PRO A 540 -2.90 41.44 -74.47
N SER A 541 -3.82 41.26 -75.42
CA SER A 541 -3.80 40.08 -76.28
C SER A 541 -2.53 40.10 -77.11
N LYS A 542 -1.73 39.04 -77.05
CA LYS A 542 -0.66 38.85 -78.03
C LYS A 542 -1.29 38.60 -79.40
N GLU A 543 -1.27 39.62 -80.25
CA GLU A 543 -1.61 39.48 -81.65
C GLU A 543 -0.64 38.50 -82.30
N THR A 544 -1.14 37.30 -82.61
CA THR A 544 -0.44 36.38 -83.51
C THR A 544 -0.65 36.87 -84.94
N GLU A 545 0.20 37.82 -85.38
CA GLU A 545 0.30 38.20 -86.79
C GLU A 545 0.53 36.93 -87.64
N GLY A 546 -0.30 36.74 -88.66
CA GLY A 546 -0.38 35.48 -89.41
C GLY A 546 -1.52 35.46 -90.42
N ASP A 547 -1.62 36.48 -91.26
CA ASP A 547 -2.63 36.57 -92.32
C ASP A 547 -2.60 35.36 -93.26
N GLY A 548 -3.80 34.90 -93.66
CA GLY A 548 -3.96 33.63 -94.38
C GLY A 548 -5.27 33.49 -95.18
N GLU A 549 -5.78 34.60 -95.71
CA GLU A 549 -6.85 34.76 -96.73
C GLU A 549 -8.20 34.04 -96.52
N THR A 550 -9.28 34.83 -96.64
CA THR A 550 -10.68 34.39 -96.70
C THR A 550 -11.03 33.62 -97.97
N LEU A 551 -11.99 32.69 -97.89
CA LEU A 551 -13.08 32.60 -98.86
C LEU A 551 -14.35 32.01 -98.21
N ASP A 552 -15.52 32.45 -98.69
CA ASP A 552 -16.83 31.88 -98.35
C ASP A 552 -17.02 30.50 -98.99
N GLU A 553 -17.78 29.60 -98.35
CA GLU A 553 -19.16 29.30 -98.77
C GLU A 553 -19.89 28.47 -97.70
N ARG A 554 -21.18 28.19 -97.91
CA ARG A 554 -22.07 27.50 -96.96
C ARG A 554 -22.71 26.26 -97.56
N ASP A 555 -23.38 25.52 -96.67
CA ASP A 555 -24.58 24.70 -96.88
C ASP A 555 -24.40 23.22 -97.32
N GLU A 556 -25.30 22.41 -96.76
CA GLU A 556 -25.76 21.06 -97.16
C GLU A 556 -24.84 19.82 -96.96
N ASP A 557 -25.06 19.16 -95.81
CA ASP A 557 -25.49 17.75 -95.59
C ASP A 557 -24.73 16.51 -96.15
N ASP A 558 -24.84 15.42 -95.37
CA ASP A 558 -24.63 13.98 -95.65
C ASP A 558 -23.67 13.58 -96.81
N ASP A 559 -22.61 12.81 -96.57
CA ASP A 559 -22.78 11.40 -96.14
C ASP A 559 -21.53 10.70 -95.52
N LYS A 560 -21.77 9.50 -94.96
CA LYS A 560 -20.93 8.27 -94.80
C LYS A 560 -19.45 8.29 -95.32
N ASP A 561 -18.47 7.56 -94.75
CA ASP A 561 -18.52 6.27 -94.02
C ASP A 561 -17.20 5.93 -93.26
N GLN A 562 -17.06 4.69 -92.76
CA GLN A 562 -15.85 4.14 -92.09
C GLN A 562 -14.83 3.46 -93.05
N ASP A 563 -13.53 3.53 -92.73
CA ASP A 563 -12.52 2.41 -92.71
C ASP A 563 -11.12 3.00 -92.43
N LEU A 564 -10.16 2.44 -91.67
CA LEU A 564 -9.66 1.08 -91.39
C LEU A 564 -8.58 0.52 -92.36
N LEU A 565 -7.33 0.65 -91.91
CA LEU A 565 -6.21 -0.32 -91.99
C LEU A 565 -5.43 -0.59 -93.29
N GLN A 566 -4.29 0.11 -93.40
CA GLN A 566 -2.93 -0.44 -93.22
C GLN A 566 -2.42 -1.66 -94.05
N MET A 567 -1.37 -1.42 -94.84
CA MET A 567 -0.22 -2.35 -95.06
C MET A 567 1.09 -1.53 -94.92
N LYS A 568 2.06 -1.88 -94.05
CA LYS A 568 3.15 -2.88 -94.20
C LYS A 568 4.10 -2.57 -95.37
N ILE A 569 5.43 -2.63 -95.18
CA ILE A 569 6.24 -3.86 -95.20
C ILE A 569 7.65 -3.66 -94.57
N ASP A 570 8.12 -4.65 -93.78
CA ASP A 570 9.51 -5.14 -93.50
C ASP A 570 10.70 -4.19 -93.13
N THR A 571 11.82 -4.61 -92.50
CA THR A 571 12.35 -5.98 -92.15
C THR A 571 13.23 -5.99 -90.86
N ARG A 572 13.43 -7.21 -90.31
CA ARG A 572 14.61 -7.84 -89.61
C ARG A 572 15.99 -7.10 -89.66
N ARG A 573 16.99 -7.33 -88.78
CA ARG A 573 17.22 -8.23 -87.60
C ARG A 573 18.24 -7.52 -86.64
N ASP A 574 19.07 -8.08 -85.73
CA ASP A 574 19.58 -9.44 -85.41
C ASP A 574 19.88 -9.59 -83.88
N GLU A 575 20.73 -10.53 -83.43
CA GLU A 575 20.97 -10.91 -82.01
C GLU A 575 22.38 -10.59 -81.44
N SER A 576 22.54 -10.80 -80.11
CA SER A 576 23.78 -11.15 -79.36
C SER A 576 24.74 -10.08 -78.80
N GLU A 577 25.48 -10.48 -77.76
CA GLU A 577 26.36 -9.68 -76.88
C GLU A 577 27.84 -9.70 -77.30
N VAL A 578 28.66 -8.76 -76.80
CA VAL A 578 30.04 -8.99 -76.30
C VAL A 578 30.61 -7.77 -75.55
N THR A 579 31.52 -8.00 -74.61
CA THR A 579 32.10 -7.04 -73.64
C THR A 579 33.57 -6.68 -73.93
N ASP A 580 33.97 -5.41 -73.66
CA ASP A 580 35.28 -4.96 -73.11
C ASP A 580 35.13 -3.43 -72.86
N ASP A 581 35.15 -2.81 -71.69
CA ASP A 581 35.70 -3.07 -70.33
C ASP A 581 37.17 -2.64 -70.11
N ARG A 582 37.36 -1.49 -69.44
CA ARG A 582 38.63 -0.83 -69.02
C ARG A 582 38.30 0.40 -68.17
N TYR A 583 38.87 0.73 -67.02
CA TYR A 583 39.67 0.09 -65.95
C TYR A 583 39.31 0.89 -64.67
N GLY A 584 39.45 0.41 -63.43
CA GLY A 584 39.98 -0.86 -62.94
C GLY A 584 39.82 -0.94 -61.41
N GLN A 585 40.15 -2.09 -60.83
CA GLN A 585 39.75 -2.48 -59.47
C GLN A 585 40.96 -2.70 -58.55
N VAL A 586 40.90 -2.19 -57.31
CA VAL A 586 41.76 -2.61 -56.19
C VAL A 586 40.91 -2.62 -54.91
N SER A 587 41.15 -3.58 -54.03
CA SER A 587 40.58 -3.63 -52.68
C SER A 587 41.61 -4.24 -51.73
N LEU A 588 41.86 -3.60 -50.59
CA LEU A 588 42.01 -4.26 -49.27
C LEU A 588 42.19 -3.23 -48.13
N ASP A 589 41.67 -3.61 -46.96
CA ASP A 589 42.18 -3.38 -45.59
C ASP A 589 42.29 -1.99 -44.92
N THR A 590 41.56 -1.91 -43.80
CA THR A 590 41.86 -1.22 -42.51
C THR A 590 41.82 0.32 -42.43
N ILE A 591 40.93 0.87 -41.59
CA ILE A 591 41.27 1.56 -40.31
C ILE A 591 39.99 2.05 -39.57
N GLU A 592 39.95 1.78 -38.27
CA GLU A 592 39.20 2.41 -37.15
C GLU A 592 37.68 2.74 -37.27
N GLU A 593 36.88 2.01 -36.50
CA GLU A 593 35.73 2.59 -35.80
C GLU A 593 36.23 3.59 -34.73
N THR A 594 35.59 4.76 -34.61
CA THR A 594 35.91 5.76 -33.57
C THR A 594 34.66 6.17 -32.77
N PRO A 595 34.46 5.64 -31.55
CA PRO A 595 33.43 6.12 -30.64
C PRO A 595 33.94 7.36 -29.89
N LEU A 596 33.28 8.51 -30.05
CA LEU A 596 33.57 9.69 -29.22
C LEU A 596 32.98 9.50 -27.82
N SER A 597 33.83 9.17 -26.84
CA SER A 597 33.50 9.18 -25.41
C SER A 597 34.75 9.32 -24.53
N GLN A 598 35.03 10.56 -24.13
CA GLN A 598 35.93 10.97 -23.03
C GLN A 598 35.20 12.13 -22.30
N GLU A 599 35.29 12.33 -20.99
CA GLU A 599 35.91 11.56 -19.89
C GLU A 599 35.07 11.84 -18.61
N VAL A 600 35.22 11.17 -17.46
CA VAL A 600 36.37 11.17 -16.54
C VAL A 600 36.43 9.88 -15.71
N SER A 601 37.62 9.57 -15.19
CA SER A 601 38.02 8.43 -14.33
C SER A 601 37.23 8.23 -13.02
N GLY A 602 37.28 7.05 -12.38
CA GLY A 602 37.94 5.80 -12.79
C GLY A 602 38.29 4.84 -11.63
N GLU A 603 39.45 4.18 -11.76
CA GLU A 603 40.04 3.13 -10.91
C GLU A 603 39.36 1.75 -10.86
N ALA A 604 40.15 0.71 -11.14
CA ALA A 604 39.82 -0.70 -10.95
C ALA A 604 41.08 -1.51 -10.64
N GLY A 605 40.98 -2.45 -9.69
CA GLY A 605 41.94 -3.55 -9.48
C GLY A 605 41.16 -4.87 -9.45
N LYS A 606 41.18 -5.70 -10.49
CA LYS A 606 42.29 -6.56 -10.97
C LYS A 606 42.49 -7.79 -10.07
N LEU A 607 42.02 -8.96 -10.54
CA LEU A 607 42.84 -10.16 -10.79
C LEU A 607 42.05 -11.21 -11.60
N GLU A 608 42.68 -12.32 -11.97
CA GLU A 608 42.38 -13.10 -13.18
C GLU A 608 41.71 -14.48 -12.97
N ASN A 609 41.16 -15.05 -14.04
CA ASN A 609 40.60 -16.40 -14.11
C ASN A 609 41.66 -17.51 -13.97
N ILE A 610 41.29 -18.66 -13.39
CA ILE A 610 41.95 -19.95 -13.65
C ILE A 610 40.90 -21.04 -13.96
N VAL A 611 40.96 -21.52 -15.21
CA VAL A 611 40.76 -22.89 -15.73
C VAL A 611 39.77 -23.86 -15.03
N LYS A 612 38.81 -24.34 -15.85
CA LYS A 612 38.32 -25.72 -16.12
C LYS A 612 38.69 -26.90 -15.18
N ASP A 613 37.98 -28.03 -15.11
CA ASP A 613 37.45 -28.92 -16.17
C ASP A 613 36.25 -29.79 -15.72
N GLU A 614 35.61 -30.48 -16.69
CA GLU A 614 35.00 -31.86 -16.70
C GLU A 614 34.20 -32.41 -15.46
N ASP A 615 33.16 -33.25 -15.58
CA ASP A 615 32.59 -33.99 -16.73
C ASP A 615 31.07 -34.31 -16.53
N ALA A 616 30.44 -35.00 -17.49
CA ALA A 616 29.02 -35.36 -17.52
C ALA A 616 28.67 -36.75 -16.92
N ALA A 617 27.42 -36.92 -16.46
CA ALA A 617 26.80 -38.22 -16.18
C ALA A 617 25.26 -38.17 -16.37
N SER A 618 24.62 -39.32 -16.64
CA SER A 618 23.21 -39.41 -17.02
C SER A 618 22.45 -40.55 -16.32
N ALA A 619 21.25 -40.25 -15.82
CA ALA A 619 20.12 -41.16 -15.58
C ALA A 619 18.86 -40.28 -15.45
N VAL A 620 17.73 -40.45 -16.16
CA VAL A 620 17.02 -41.63 -16.69
C VAL A 620 16.34 -42.50 -15.62
N GLY A 621 15.16 -42.03 -15.20
CA GLY A 621 13.95 -42.86 -15.19
C GLY A 621 13.55 -43.57 -13.90
N LYS A 622 12.38 -43.16 -13.37
CA LYS A 622 11.18 -44.03 -13.36
C LYS A 622 9.90 -43.27 -13.01
N GLU A 623 8.90 -43.41 -13.86
CA GLU A 623 7.50 -43.33 -13.46
C GLU A 623 7.17 -44.51 -12.52
N ARG A 624 6.20 -44.36 -11.60
CA ARG A 624 4.81 -44.87 -11.80
C ARG A 624 3.98 -44.91 -10.49
N THR A 625 2.73 -44.42 -10.59
CA THR A 625 1.44 -44.99 -10.07
C THR A 625 1.35 -45.65 -8.67
N LEU A 626 0.27 -45.52 -7.89
CA LEU A 626 -1.08 -44.98 -8.12
C LEU A 626 -1.79 -44.73 -6.76
N GLU A 627 -2.72 -43.76 -6.73
CA GLU A 627 -4.02 -43.68 -6.02
C GLU A 627 -4.37 -44.46 -4.72
N ARG A 628 -5.30 -43.83 -3.96
CA ARG A 628 -6.38 -44.43 -3.13
C ARG A 628 -5.97 -45.01 -1.75
N ILE A 629 -6.80 -44.95 -0.70
CA ILE A 629 -8.22 -44.56 -0.51
C ILE A 629 -8.35 -43.56 0.67
N ASP A 630 -9.41 -42.74 0.70
CA ASP A 630 -9.86 -41.91 1.84
C ASP A 630 -10.53 -42.73 2.98
N GLU A 631 -11.15 -42.04 3.96
CA GLU A 631 -12.09 -42.55 5.00
C GLU A 631 -11.47 -43.37 6.17
N VAL A 632 -11.88 -43.26 7.45
CA VAL A 632 -12.75 -42.28 8.17
C VAL A 632 -12.54 -42.38 9.71
N GLU A 633 -12.98 -41.36 10.45
CA GLU A 633 -13.26 -41.30 11.90
C GLU A 633 -12.17 -41.40 13.00
N ASP A 634 -12.38 -40.57 14.03
CA ASP A 634 -11.72 -40.59 15.34
C ASP A 634 -11.90 -41.91 16.10
N THR A 635 -10.91 -42.31 16.90
CA THR A 635 -11.19 -42.98 18.19
C THR A 635 -10.00 -42.90 19.16
N ALA A 636 -10.31 -42.93 20.46
CA ALA A 636 -9.42 -43.16 21.60
C ALA A 636 -8.26 -42.17 21.85
N GLN A 637 -8.47 -41.29 22.83
CA GLN A 637 -7.41 -40.88 23.76
C GLN A 637 -7.10 -42.04 24.75
N GLU A 638 -6.10 -41.83 25.62
CA GLU A 638 -5.76 -42.67 26.79
C GLU A 638 -5.10 -44.05 26.52
N GLN A 639 -3.77 -44.07 26.38
CA GLN A 639 -2.87 -44.89 27.22
C GLN A 639 -1.37 -44.67 26.88
N GLU A 640 -0.56 -44.39 27.92
CA GLU A 640 0.85 -44.74 28.16
C GLU A 640 1.56 -43.69 29.03
N GLU A 641 1.27 -43.74 30.34
CA GLU A 641 2.25 -43.38 31.39
C GLU A 641 2.72 -44.70 32.07
N GLU A 642 3.82 -44.63 32.83
CA GLU A 642 4.47 -45.73 33.58
C GLU A 642 5.16 -46.86 32.79
N SER A 643 6.41 -46.60 32.35
CA SER A 643 7.60 -47.30 32.89
C SER A 643 8.87 -46.53 32.46
N VAL A 644 10.02 -46.55 33.17
CA VAL A 644 10.49 -47.38 34.29
C VAL A 644 11.10 -46.50 35.39
N GLN A 645 10.74 -46.74 36.66
CA GLN A 645 11.65 -46.52 37.80
C GLN A 645 11.94 -47.86 38.46
N SER A 646 13.20 -48.17 38.75
CA SER A 646 13.55 -49.26 39.68
C SER A 646 14.96 -49.12 40.27
N HIS A 647 15.02 -48.88 41.59
CA HIS A 647 16.18 -49.13 42.48
C HIS A 647 17.46 -48.27 42.28
N HIS A 648 18.22 -47.89 43.33
CA HIS A 648 18.09 -48.10 44.78
C HIS A 648 18.76 -46.95 45.58
N LEU A 649 18.24 -46.69 46.80
CA LEU A 649 18.91 -46.58 48.13
C LEU A 649 20.42 -46.17 48.21
N GLU A 650 20.92 -45.46 49.22
CA GLU A 650 20.33 -44.99 50.50
C GLU A 650 21.16 -43.89 51.21
N SER A 651 20.65 -43.44 52.36
CA SER A 651 21.36 -42.80 53.48
C SER A 651 21.88 -41.35 53.32
N LEU A 652 21.23 -40.44 54.05
CA LEU A 652 21.85 -39.27 54.68
C LEU A 652 21.78 -39.48 56.20
N SER A 653 22.89 -39.35 56.92
CA SER A 653 22.87 -39.26 58.39
C SER A 653 24.10 -38.57 59.00
N SER A 654 23.82 -37.75 60.01
CA SER A 654 24.64 -37.40 61.18
C SER A 654 26.02 -36.68 61.04
N PHE A 655 25.96 -35.35 61.20
CA PHE A 655 26.41 -34.60 62.40
C PHE A 655 27.91 -34.44 62.78
N SER A 656 28.40 -33.20 62.60
CA SER A 656 29.20 -32.36 63.55
C SER A 656 30.73 -32.50 63.77
N HIS A 657 31.36 -31.31 63.86
CA HIS A 657 32.70 -30.96 64.41
C HIS A 657 33.94 -31.55 63.66
N GLU A 658 35.16 -30.95 63.72
CA GLU A 658 35.65 -29.78 64.48
C GLU A 658 36.75 -28.97 63.73
N VAL A 659 37.23 -27.91 64.40
CA VAL A 659 38.27 -26.91 64.08
C VAL A 659 39.60 -27.44 63.54
N GLU A 660 40.24 -26.73 62.57
CA GLU A 660 41.66 -26.29 62.68
C GLU A 660 42.10 -25.21 61.66
N GLU A 661 42.96 -24.30 62.12
CA GLU A 661 43.80 -23.30 61.43
C GLU A 661 45.27 -23.58 61.90
N PRO A 662 46.37 -22.90 61.47
CA PRO A 662 46.56 -21.85 60.45
C PRO A 662 47.80 -22.06 59.52
N GLY A 663 48.13 -21.04 58.71
CA GLY A 663 49.50 -20.77 58.21
C GLY A 663 49.74 -21.03 56.71
N GLY A 664 50.73 -20.38 56.06
CA GLY A 664 51.63 -19.31 56.52
C GLY A 664 52.87 -19.17 55.63
N GLU A 665 53.39 -17.94 55.44
CA GLU A 665 54.58 -17.59 54.61
C GLU A 665 54.39 -17.86 53.09
N GLY A 666 55.06 -17.23 52.11
CA GLY A 666 56.09 -16.17 52.06
C GLY A 666 56.98 -16.41 50.82
N GLY A 667 57.50 -15.44 50.05
CA GLY A 667 57.40 -13.98 50.01
C GLY A 667 58.49 -13.41 49.05
N MET A 668 58.49 -12.07 48.81
CA MET A 668 59.60 -11.29 48.20
C MET A 668 59.94 -11.52 46.68
N SER A 669 60.54 -10.59 45.92
CA SER A 669 60.65 -9.11 45.97
C SER A 669 61.34 -8.54 44.70
N ARG A 670 61.13 -7.24 44.42
CA ARG A 670 61.88 -6.35 43.49
C ARG A 670 61.74 -6.65 41.99
N GLY A 671 61.77 -5.66 41.09
CA GLY A 671 61.87 -4.18 41.20
C GLY A 671 61.94 -3.60 39.77
N ASP A 672 62.17 -2.33 39.46
CA ASP A 672 62.16 -1.01 40.14
C ASP A 672 62.30 0.06 39.01
N GLU A 673 62.32 1.37 39.32
CA GLU A 673 62.45 2.52 38.36
C GLU A 673 61.18 2.74 37.48
N GLY A 674 60.62 3.94 37.27
CA GLY A 674 61.04 5.33 37.55
C GLY A 674 61.41 6.06 36.25
N GLU A 675 61.00 7.29 35.92
CA GLU A 675 60.14 8.36 36.48
C GLU A 675 59.44 9.04 35.26
N GLY A 676 58.48 9.98 35.30
CA GLY A 676 57.75 10.75 36.33
C GLY A 676 57.23 12.07 35.70
N ASP A 677 56.25 12.78 36.30
CA ASP A 677 56.21 14.26 36.39
C ASP A 677 55.12 14.79 37.37
N GLU A 678 55.13 16.10 37.64
CA GLU A 678 54.45 16.83 38.73
C GLU A 678 52.93 17.15 38.54
N GLY A 679 52.26 17.66 39.60
CA GLY A 679 50.98 18.39 39.44
C GLY A 679 50.03 18.48 40.65
N GLY A 680 50.47 19.03 41.80
CA GLY A 680 49.73 19.03 43.08
C GLY A 680 48.28 19.57 43.10
N GLY A 681 47.51 19.09 44.09
CA GLY A 681 46.12 19.51 44.35
C GLY A 681 45.95 20.41 45.60
N TRP A 682 44.86 21.18 45.62
CA TRP A 682 44.38 21.97 46.78
C TRP A 682 42.85 21.86 46.91
N SER A 683 42.34 22.03 48.13
CA SER A 683 40.91 21.91 48.50
C SER A 683 40.32 23.27 48.86
N GLU A 684 38.98 23.45 48.78
CA GLU A 684 38.15 24.15 49.79
C GLU A 684 36.65 24.25 49.43
N GLY A 685 35.79 24.30 50.47
CA GLY A 685 34.42 24.85 50.44
C GLY A 685 33.31 24.04 49.71
N GLY A 686 32.03 24.23 50.00
CA GLY A 686 31.38 25.06 51.04
C GLY A 686 29.84 25.10 50.86
N TRP A 687 29.07 25.09 51.95
CA TRP A 687 27.60 24.95 51.95
C TRP A 687 26.82 26.17 51.43
N GLY A 688 25.61 25.94 50.90
CA GLY A 688 24.54 26.93 50.61
C GLY A 688 23.96 26.79 49.18
N ASP A 689 22.69 27.11 48.90
CA ASP A 689 21.53 27.34 49.78
C ASP A 689 20.22 27.15 48.97
N PHE A 690 19.04 27.10 49.62
CA PHE A 690 17.72 26.94 48.96
C PHE A 690 17.12 28.28 48.47
N PRO A 691 16.33 28.30 47.37
CA PRO A 691 15.52 29.45 46.98
C PRO A 691 13.99 29.19 46.95
N GLU A 692 13.24 30.20 47.43
CA GLU A 692 11.78 30.37 47.49
C GLU A 692 11.48 31.90 47.34
N GLU A 693 10.27 32.43 47.09
CA GLU A 693 8.96 31.79 46.92
C GLU A 693 8.66 31.39 45.44
N THR A 694 7.62 31.76 44.66
CA THR A 694 6.54 32.79 44.72
C THR A 694 5.27 32.31 43.96
N GLU A 695 4.12 32.94 44.25
CA GLU A 695 2.80 32.63 43.67
C GLU A 695 2.21 33.82 42.89
N THR A 696 1.31 33.56 41.92
CA THR A 696 0.28 34.52 41.46
C THR A 696 -1.02 33.81 41.01
N ASP A 697 -2.04 33.88 41.87
CA ASP A 697 -3.50 33.97 41.66
C ASP A 697 -4.23 33.44 40.39
N GLU A 698 -5.35 32.74 40.67
CA GLU A 698 -6.68 32.79 39.97
C GLU A 698 -6.80 32.33 38.48
N LYS A 699 -7.85 31.59 38.04
CA LYS A 699 -9.25 31.53 38.52
C LYS A 699 -10.06 30.33 37.92
N ASP A 700 -11.29 30.16 38.44
CA ASP A 700 -12.52 29.54 37.87
C ASP A 700 -12.57 28.04 37.45
N ASP A 701 -13.11 27.23 38.38
CA ASP A 701 -14.42 26.53 38.33
C ASP A 701 -14.88 25.62 37.15
N GLY A 702 -15.50 24.49 37.54
CA GLY A 702 -16.47 23.74 36.72
C GLY A 702 -16.23 22.23 36.58
N ASP A 703 -17.14 21.31 36.90
CA ASP A 703 -18.05 21.05 38.05
C ASP A 703 -18.97 19.85 37.67
N SER A 704 -19.43 19.07 38.65
CA SER A 704 -20.37 17.93 38.55
C SER A 704 -20.62 17.33 39.96
N PRO A 705 -21.78 16.71 40.30
CA PRO A 705 -22.81 16.14 39.40
C PRO A 705 -24.30 16.40 39.82
N LEU A 706 -25.23 15.60 39.25
CA LEU A 706 -26.56 15.13 39.72
C LEU A 706 -27.07 15.62 41.12
N ASP A 707 -28.35 15.91 41.37
CA ASP A 707 -29.54 15.09 41.03
C ASP A 707 -30.94 15.79 41.20
N THR A 708 -32.01 15.15 40.70
CA THR A 708 -33.48 15.27 40.98
C THR A 708 -34.20 16.60 41.34
N LYS A 709 -35.11 17.05 40.43
CA LYS A 709 -36.61 17.24 40.56
C LYS A 709 -37.25 18.07 41.73
N PRO A 710 -38.51 18.57 41.59
CA PRO A 710 -39.22 19.21 40.44
C PRO A 710 -40.10 20.44 40.86
N VAL A 711 -41.06 20.86 39.99
CA VAL A 711 -42.35 21.60 40.27
C VAL A 711 -42.49 23.10 39.87
N SER A 712 -43.20 23.29 38.74
CA SER A 712 -44.26 24.31 38.46
C SER A 712 -44.02 25.66 37.77
N LYS A 713 -44.97 25.94 36.84
CA LYS A 713 -45.56 27.25 36.44
C LYS A 713 -44.68 28.32 35.76
N GLY A 714 -44.84 28.43 34.44
CA GLY A 714 -45.53 29.61 33.88
C GLY A 714 -45.00 30.20 32.56
N LYS A 715 -45.96 30.68 31.74
CA LYS A 715 -45.91 31.70 30.66
C LYS A 715 -44.53 32.35 30.34
N GLY A 716 -44.11 32.55 29.09
CA GLY A 716 -44.79 32.39 27.79
C GLY A 716 -44.53 33.59 26.85
N GLY A 717 -44.42 33.33 25.54
CA GLY A 717 -43.90 34.26 24.50
C GLY A 717 -42.85 33.51 23.68
N LYS A 718 -42.83 33.52 22.33
CA LYS A 718 -42.63 34.65 21.40
C LYS A 718 -41.28 35.36 21.62
N GLY A 719 -40.36 35.36 20.64
CA GLY A 719 -40.42 34.73 19.31
C GLY A 719 -39.16 34.97 18.48
N ASP A 720 -39.24 34.55 17.22
CA ASP A 720 -38.16 34.41 16.21
C ASP A 720 -37.12 33.31 16.51
#